data_AF-A0A7W4YLA5-F1
#
_entry.id   AF-A0A7W4YLA5-F1
#
_cell.length_a   1.000
_cell.length_b   1.000
_cell.length_c   1.000
_cell.angle_alpha   90.00
_cell.angle_beta   90.00
_cell.angle_gamma   90.00
#
_symmetry.space_group_name_H-M   'P 1'
#
loop_
_entity.id
_entity.type
_entity.pdbx_description
1 polymer ?
#
loop_
_entity_poly.entity_id
_entity_poly.type
_entity_poly.pdbx_seq_one_letter_code
_entity_poly.pdbx_strand_id
1 'polypeptide(L)'
;MARWKRGQAAQGVKQAVHYAFGGVCDATLTAKTTEGAVAAAGYADAVMTRYIVENGAIRDDLLTRSQLKDWVDGVDPLTGERRGRDLESPVADLILDATINAPKSFSIAAMLDPEVAAAYEDLQDRLRDRIIKLWQAELNARRGKQGAIREDLARIEVVELQHERSRSLDPHKHRHLWLNVKVQGLDGKWSNVDTRVALRFQNVVNAEGDLAARTDPAWIAALAAKGFTLNSDGEIAELQHLVRPLSKRSAQIESNKAAHLLQWKQEHPGDEPSFAVLAQIDQWAWAAGRPNKPRQLNEEDWASIVMAELLRADPKLRQPRSELVARSAVLDDLDIDLLAAKTVVDADARSTGTGGRFSDMDIRAGAIRALAGTGVRASRAELEIIVDKVIKLAERSHTVTLIDAAEIPHHVKHRMATSTAALKTTVALRIDRLSYNGDDRAPNEIVAIAALIEPDRELNSDQLAGASSLAGTAGIVCVSGAAGAGKTTMLKVAGAALRQSGRKMIIVAPTKKASSVAGREANSSSSSLHQLLHDYGWRWRVNEAGSVDWIKLSPGDVDADSGVTYRGPVREVSAGDRIVVDEAGMLELEAANALLDVIGRTGAGVALVGDQRQALPVGHSGAMALFWRRSPRRVELTTIHRFRDPEWAQLSLRLREPDSSEDMHAIANELIEKGHVVLTDNDAGAGLAMVDAWFQANGVGETIALITATHAESQTISEAIQARRLAAGQVSTRRKFIGQAGQVIGIGDIVQTRRNDSTTGVDNRQSWTVKKITDDGYVVLAAAEDSSDVRRISTSYAADHVHLGYASTVYGVQGETTDRSLVGPGVDAAGLYVGLTRGRQRNDIVLVAPTPSAAHSELVEMMQRQPIEETLEKSRSAASQEFRRAATLHPSATGPAQSSPDQRGRAASIQR
;
A
#
# COMPACT_ATOMS: atom_id res chain seq x y z
N MET A 1 1.29 0.21 16.74
CA MET A 1 1.76 0.17 15.33
C MET A 1 2.93 1.12 15.17
N ALA A 2 4.10 0.60 14.80
CA ALA A 2 5.26 1.41 14.45
C ALA A 2 5.15 1.94 12.99
N ARG A 3 5.89 2.99 12.61
CA ARG A 3 6.17 3.30 11.19
C ARG A 3 7.62 3.74 11.03
N TRP A 4 8.33 3.23 10.01
CA TRP A 4 9.72 3.60 9.74
C TRP A 4 9.85 4.76 8.77
N LYS A 5 10.82 5.65 9.03
CA LYS A 5 11.27 6.71 8.12
C LYS A 5 12.80 6.73 8.06
N ARG A 6 13.34 7.13 6.90
CA ARG A 6 14.78 7.00 6.53
C ARG A 6 15.52 8.35 6.49
N GLY A 7 16.62 8.45 7.24
CA GLY A 7 17.65 9.49 7.08
C GLY A 7 17.21 10.94 7.35
N GLN A 8 18.15 11.90 7.24
CA GLN A 8 17.82 13.34 7.37
C GLN A 8 17.04 13.89 6.15
N ALA A 9 16.91 13.12 5.06
CA ALA A 9 16.19 13.51 3.86
C ALA A 9 14.67 13.24 3.95
N ALA A 10 14.22 12.23 4.73
CA ALA A 10 12.79 12.02 4.93
C ALA A 10 12.20 13.17 5.76
N GLN A 11 11.21 13.88 5.18
CA GLN A 11 10.50 15.01 5.78
C GLN A 11 10.14 14.81 7.26
N GLY A 12 9.65 13.62 7.64
CA GLY A 12 9.29 13.32 9.02
C GLY A 12 10.47 13.29 9.98
N VAL A 13 11.60 12.69 9.57
CA VAL A 13 12.83 12.62 10.38
C VAL A 13 13.52 13.96 10.38
N LYS A 14 13.65 14.65 9.23
CA LYS A 14 14.23 16.00 9.14
C LYS A 14 13.52 16.99 10.04
N GLN A 15 12.19 16.97 10.05
CA GLN A 15 11.40 17.84 10.91
C GLN A 15 11.50 17.44 12.38
N ALA A 16 11.55 16.15 12.71
CA ALA A 16 11.70 15.68 14.09
C ALA A 16 13.11 15.99 14.65
N VAL A 17 14.15 15.83 13.83
CA VAL A 17 15.54 16.28 14.06
C VAL A 17 15.57 17.78 14.27
N HIS A 18 15.08 18.58 13.32
CA HIS A 18 15.01 20.04 13.46
C HIS A 18 14.19 20.48 14.69
N TYR A 19 13.15 19.73 15.05
CA TYR A 19 12.32 19.98 16.23
C TYR A 19 13.07 19.68 17.54
N ALA A 20 13.76 18.55 17.63
CA ALA A 20 14.61 18.18 18.75
C ALA A 20 15.76 19.18 18.95
N PHE A 21 16.37 19.66 17.86
CA PHE A 21 17.45 20.65 17.87
C PHE A 21 16.96 22.11 17.97
N GLY A 22 15.65 22.36 17.82
CA GLY A 22 15.07 23.71 17.73
C GLY A 22 14.56 24.31 19.06
N GLY A 23 14.53 23.54 20.15
CA GLY A 23 14.18 24.04 21.50
C GLY A 23 12.70 24.34 21.75
N VAL A 24 11.79 23.80 20.93
CA VAL A 24 10.32 23.92 21.09
C VAL A 24 9.69 22.52 21.28
N CYS A 25 10.52 21.56 21.70
CA CYS A 25 10.15 20.15 21.81
C CYS A 25 9.29 19.91 23.06
N ASP A 26 8.09 19.35 22.92
CA ASP A 26 7.27 18.98 24.08
C ASP A 26 7.79 17.71 24.76
N ALA A 27 8.53 16.88 24.02
CA ALA A 27 9.23 15.73 24.58
C ALA A 27 10.34 16.09 25.59
N THR A 28 10.76 17.36 25.64
CA THR A 28 11.85 17.82 26.52
C THR A 28 11.35 18.51 27.80
N LEU A 29 10.03 18.53 28.03
CA LEU A 29 9.40 19.20 29.18
C LEU A 29 9.08 18.25 30.36
N THR A 30 9.30 16.95 30.23
CA THR A 30 8.87 15.91 31.18
C THR A 30 9.87 15.53 32.27
N ALA A 31 10.97 16.27 32.45
CA ALA A 31 11.84 16.11 33.61
C ALA A 31 11.22 16.80 34.86
N LYS A 32 10.17 16.21 35.42
CA LYS A 32 9.67 16.56 36.77
C LYS A 32 9.83 15.38 37.71
N THR A 33 10.94 15.35 38.44
CA THR A 33 11.03 14.67 39.74
C THR A 33 11.63 15.60 40.78
N THR A 34 10.77 15.97 41.72
CA THR A 34 11.03 16.10 43.17
C THR A 34 12.34 16.76 43.61
N GLU A 35 12.40 18.09 43.54
CA GLU A 35 12.79 18.96 44.67
C GLU A 35 12.68 20.43 44.24
N GLY A 36 12.12 21.25 45.13
CA GLY A 36 11.83 22.65 44.88
C GLY A 36 13.08 23.54 44.86
N ALA A 37 12.90 24.70 44.24
CA ALA A 37 13.67 25.93 44.45
C ALA A 37 15.02 26.14 43.70
N VAL A 38 15.20 25.55 42.51
CA VAL A 38 16.15 26.08 41.49
C VAL A 38 15.44 26.29 40.14
N ALA A 39 14.21 26.79 40.18
CA ALA A 39 13.32 26.93 39.02
C ALA A 39 13.59 28.15 38.11
N ALA A 40 14.74 28.82 38.23
CA ALA A 40 15.06 30.03 37.45
C ALA A 40 16.39 30.00 36.68
N ALA A 41 17.13 28.88 36.70
CA ALA A 41 18.39 28.72 35.95
C ALA A 41 18.43 27.51 34.99
N GLY A 42 17.37 26.69 34.92
CA GLY A 42 17.36 25.41 34.19
C GLY A 42 16.91 25.44 32.72
N TYR A 43 16.72 26.62 32.12
CA TYR A 43 16.17 26.75 30.75
C TYR A 43 17.17 26.45 29.62
N ALA A 44 18.36 25.90 29.93
CA ALA A 44 19.46 25.77 28.98
C ALA A 44 19.64 24.40 28.32
N ASP A 45 19.23 23.26 28.92
CA ASP A 45 19.53 21.95 28.33
C ASP A 45 18.33 21.02 28.31
N ALA A 46 17.64 21.00 27.17
CA ALA A 46 16.78 19.88 26.81
C ALA A 46 17.63 18.60 26.73
N VAL A 47 17.30 17.62 27.58
CA VAL A 47 17.94 16.29 27.59
C VAL A 47 17.01 15.24 26.99
N MET A 48 17.57 14.30 26.23
CA MET A 48 16.83 13.18 25.63
C MET A 48 17.35 11.86 26.17
N THR A 49 16.44 10.93 26.48
CA THR A 49 16.81 9.59 26.94
C THR A 49 17.33 8.76 25.77
N ARG A 50 18.56 8.28 25.89
CA ARG A 50 19.14 7.27 25.02
C ARG A 50 19.14 5.94 25.76
N TYR A 51 18.53 4.93 25.15
CA TYR A 51 18.62 3.54 25.55
C TYR A 51 19.76 2.87 24.79
N ILE A 52 20.65 2.21 25.52
CA ILE A 52 21.73 1.39 25.00
C ILE A 52 21.35 -0.06 25.32
N VAL A 53 21.15 -0.85 24.28
CA VAL A 53 20.86 -2.28 24.42
C VAL A 53 22.13 -3.02 24.09
N GLU A 54 22.66 -3.76 25.05
CA GLU A 54 23.93 -4.46 24.93
C GLU A 54 23.79 -5.86 25.53
N ASN A 55 23.99 -6.90 24.72
CA ASN A 55 23.82 -8.30 25.10
C ASN A 55 22.48 -8.60 25.81
N GLY A 56 21.39 -7.97 25.32
CA GLY A 56 20.03 -8.11 25.86
C GLY A 56 19.74 -7.28 27.12
N ALA A 57 20.73 -6.66 27.73
CA ALA A 57 20.55 -5.72 28.83
C ALA A 57 20.24 -4.32 28.28
N ILE A 58 19.26 -3.64 28.88
CA ILE A 58 18.95 -2.23 28.59
C ILE A 58 19.60 -1.41 29.70
N ARG A 59 20.34 -0.38 29.30
CA ARG A 59 20.72 0.75 30.15
C ARG A 59 20.32 2.04 29.47
N ASP A 60 20.07 3.08 30.23
CA ASP A 60 19.74 4.40 29.69
C ASP A 60 20.67 5.48 30.24
N ASP A 61 20.84 6.52 29.45
CA ASP A 61 21.45 7.78 29.87
C ASP A 61 20.76 8.97 29.20
N LEU A 62 21.14 10.17 29.63
CA LEU A 62 20.60 11.43 29.12
C LEU A 62 21.62 12.08 28.19
N LEU A 63 21.19 12.46 26.99
CA LEU A 63 21.99 13.22 26.04
C LEU A 63 21.55 14.69 26.05
N THR A 64 22.52 15.60 26.19
CA THR A 64 22.30 17.01 25.87
C THR A 64 22.10 17.20 24.36
N ARG A 65 21.71 18.40 23.94
CA ARG A 65 21.55 18.70 22.51
C ARG A 65 22.84 18.52 21.71
N SER A 66 24.00 18.91 22.24
CA SER A 66 25.28 18.70 21.55
C SER A 66 25.60 17.21 21.43
N GLN A 67 25.43 16.46 22.52
CA GLN A 67 25.65 15.02 22.55
C GLN A 67 24.71 14.26 21.62
N LEU A 68 23.44 14.67 21.51
CA LEU A 68 22.51 14.08 20.54
C LEU A 68 22.98 14.30 19.10
N LYS A 69 23.53 15.48 18.80
CA LYS A 69 24.08 15.77 17.46
C LYS A 69 25.26 14.86 17.15
N ASP A 70 26.21 14.76 18.08
CA ASP A 70 27.37 13.89 17.95
C ASP A 70 26.95 12.43 17.75
N TRP A 71 25.96 11.98 18.52
CA TRP A 71 25.36 10.65 18.39
C TRP A 71 24.74 10.42 17.00
N VAL A 72 23.93 11.35 16.49
CA VAL A 72 23.35 11.27 15.13
C VAL A 72 24.45 11.21 14.06
N ASP A 73 25.54 11.95 14.26
CA ASP A 73 26.69 11.99 13.35
C ASP A 73 27.60 10.73 13.46
N GLY A 74 27.23 9.76 14.29
CA GLY A 74 27.97 8.51 14.48
C GLY A 74 29.22 8.65 15.35
N VAL A 75 29.28 9.70 16.18
CA VAL A 75 30.31 9.91 17.19
C VAL A 75 29.80 9.42 18.54
N ASP A 76 30.68 8.82 19.34
CA ASP A 76 30.35 8.52 20.73
C ASP A 76 30.21 9.84 21.53
N PRO A 77 29.02 10.12 22.10
CA PRO A 77 28.78 11.39 22.78
C PRO A 77 29.52 11.57 24.12
N LEU A 78 30.17 10.51 24.63
CA LEU A 78 30.94 10.55 25.88
C LEU A 78 32.45 10.62 25.61
N THR A 79 32.94 9.87 24.61
CA THR A 79 34.39 9.79 24.34
C THR A 79 34.83 10.68 23.17
N GLY A 80 33.90 11.12 22.31
CA GLY A 80 34.22 11.82 21.07
C GLY A 80 34.80 10.91 19.98
N GLU A 81 34.88 9.60 20.21
CA GLU A 81 35.42 8.65 19.24
C GLU A 81 34.42 8.35 18.12
N ARG A 82 34.91 8.23 16.89
CA ARG A 82 34.09 7.90 15.71
C ARG A 82 33.75 6.42 15.66
N ARG A 83 32.47 6.10 15.39
CA ARG A 83 31.98 4.72 15.30
C ARG A 83 31.91 4.25 13.85
N GLY A 84 32.87 3.40 13.48
CA GLY A 84 32.94 2.85 12.13
C GLY A 84 33.35 3.89 11.09
N ARG A 85 33.01 3.65 9.81
CA ARG A 85 33.36 4.54 8.69
C ARG A 85 32.36 5.66 8.51
N ASP A 86 32.83 6.82 8.06
CA ASP A 86 31.94 7.94 7.75
C ASP A 86 31.01 7.63 6.56
N LEU A 87 29.79 8.16 6.70
CA LEU A 87 28.81 8.16 5.64
C LEU A 87 28.90 9.53 4.93
N GLU A 88 29.76 9.61 3.91
CA GLU A 88 30.06 10.87 3.21
C GLU A 88 28.96 11.32 2.25
N SER A 89 27.95 10.47 2.02
CA SER A 89 26.85 10.79 1.10
C SER A 89 25.83 11.72 1.77
N PRO A 90 25.40 12.82 1.11
CA PRO A 90 24.38 13.73 1.64
C PRO A 90 22.98 13.10 1.76
N VAL A 91 22.77 11.90 1.20
CA VAL A 91 21.52 11.12 1.29
C VAL A 91 21.66 9.89 2.18
N ALA A 92 22.75 9.77 2.95
CA ALA A 92 22.94 8.63 3.82
C ALA A 92 21.91 8.59 4.97
N ASP A 93 21.43 7.38 5.27
CA ASP A 93 20.64 7.13 6.46
C ASP A 93 21.56 7.23 7.70
N LEU A 94 21.32 8.24 8.54
CA LEU A 94 22.02 8.40 9.83
C LEU A 94 21.24 7.78 10.98
N ILE A 95 19.90 7.88 10.91
CA ILE A 95 18.97 7.31 11.87
C ILE A 95 17.78 6.69 11.14
N LEU A 96 17.16 5.75 11.84
CA LEU A 96 15.93 5.12 11.42
C LEU A 96 14.88 5.38 12.51
N ASP A 97 13.80 6.05 12.14
CA ASP A 97 12.76 6.48 13.09
C ASP A 97 11.59 5.49 13.08
N ALA A 98 11.33 4.82 14.21
CA ALA A 98 10.16 3.98 14.40
C ALA A 98 9.17 4.63 15.39
N THR A 99 7.96 4.94 14.94
CA THR A 99 6.98 5.63 15.81
C THR A 99 6.00 4.65 16.49
N ILE A 100 6.12 4.35 17.79
CA ILE A 100 5.07 3.65 18.54
C ILE A 100 3.82 4.54 18.57
N ASN A 101 2.79 4.10 17.85
CA ASN A 101 1.52 4.80 17.72
C ASN A 101 0.35 3.84 17.97
N ALA A 102 -0.72 4.33 18.59
CA ALA A 102 -1.96 3.60 18.80
C ALA A 102 -3.14 4.38 18.17
N PRO A 103 -4.33 3.77 18.05
CA PRO A 103 -5.52 4.50 17.64
C PRO A 103 -5.75 5.75 18.49
N LYS A 104 -6.25 6.82 17.86
CA LYS A 104 -6.43 8.11 18.55
C LYS A 104 -7.41 8.02 19.73
N SER A 105 -8.33 7.05 19.68
CA SER A 105 -9.24 6.72 20.78
C SER A 105 -8.50 6.40 22.10
N PHE A 106 -7.28 5.85 22.04
CA PHE A 106 -6.45 5.58 23.23
C PHE A 106 -5.95 6.87 23.88
N SER A 107 -5.52 7.83 23.05
CA SER A 107 -5.11 9.16 23.52
C SER A 107 -6.29 9.93 24.13
N ILE A 108 -7.50 9.75 23.58
CA ILE A 108 -8.73 10.31 24.16
C ILE A 108 -9.02 9.64 25.51
N ALA A 109 -8.93 8.31 25.61
CA ALA A 109 -9.17 7.60 26.87
C ALA A 109 -8.17 7.98 27.98
N ALA A 110 -6.88 8.05 27.65
CA ALA A 110 -5.84 8.52 28.56
C ALA A 110 -6.07 9.97 29.03
N MET A 111 -6.74 10.78 28.23
CA MET A 111 -7.10 12.15 28.62
C MET A 111 -8.33 12.21 29.53
N LEU A 112 -9.24 11.23 29.42
CA LEU A 112 -10.47 11.15 30.21
C LEU A 112 -10.22 10.62 31.62
N ASP A 113 -9.22 9.76 31.81
CA ASP A 113 -8.97 9.10 33.11
C ASP A 113 -7.46 8.91 33.37
N PRO A 114 -6.92 9.42 34.51
CA PRO A 114 -5.50 9.30 34.86
C PRO A 114 -5.00 7.87 35.07
N GLU A 115 -5.84 6.93 35.53
CA GLU A 115 -5.44 5.53 35.72
C GLU A 115 -5.28 4.84 34.37
N VAL A 116 -6.17 5.13 33.42
CA VAL A 116 -6.02 4.69 32.02
C VAL A 116 -4.77 5.32 31.39
N ALA A 117 -4.49 6.59 31.70
CA ALA A 117 -3.28 7.26 31.22
C ALA A 117 -2.00 6.54 31.70
N ALA A 118 -1.92 6.24 33.00
CA ALA A 118 -0.79 5.53 33.59
C ALA A 118 -0.64 4.13 32.98
N ALA A 119 -1.74 3.36 32.87
CA ALA A 119 -1.72 2.04 32.26
C ALA A 119 -1.28 2.08 30.79
N TYR A 120 -1.63 3.14 30.04
CA TYR A 120 -1.21 3.32 28.66
C TYR A 120 0.28 3.66 28.54
N GLU A 121 0.83 4.49 29.44
CA GLU A 121 2.27 4.77 29.47
C GLU A 121 3.07 3.52 29.83
N ASP A 122 2.64 2.79 30.85
CA ASP A 122 3.25 1.52 31.26
C ASP A 122 3.26 0.49 30.13
N LEU A 123 2.16 0.44 29.35
CA LEU A 123 2.08 -0.38 28.15
C LEU A 123 3.15 0.07 27.13
N GLN A 124 3.21 1.35 26.80
CA GLN A 124 4.19 1.89 25.85
C GLN A 124 5.65 1.64 26.28
N ASP A 125 5.96 1.74 27.58
CA ASP A 125 7.28 1.40 28.13
C ASP A 125 7.63 -0.07 27.89
N ARG A 126 6.69 -0.99 28.20
CA ARG A 126 6.88 -2.42 27.93
C ARG A 126 7.07 -2.70 26.44
N LEU A 127 6.33 -2.02 25.56
CA LEU A 127 6.52 -2.13 24.11
C LEU A 127 7.88 -1.60 23.68
N ARG A 128 8.31 -0.42 24.15
CA ARG A 128 9.63 0.15 23.83
C ARG A 128 10.72 -0.86 24.16
N ASP A 129 10.76 -1.33 25.40
CA ASP A 129 11.80 -2.25 25.88
C ASP A 129 11.83 -3.54 25.06
N ARG A 130 10.66 -4.05 24.67
CA ARG A 130 10.54 -5.21 23.78
C ARG A 130 11.10 -4.91 22.39
N ILE A 131 10.68 -3.81 21.78
CA ILE A 131 11.05 -3.45 20.41
C ILE A 131 12.57 -3.27 20.30
N ILE A 132 13.20 -2.55 21.24
CA ILE A 132 14.64 -2.32 21.20
C ILE A 132 15.45 -3.62 21.45
N LYS A 133 14.95 -4.52 22.31
CA LYS A 133 15.55 -5.87 22.47
C LYS A 133 15.40 -6.72 21.21
N LEU A 134 14.24 -6.70 20.58
CA LEU A 134 14.01 -7.39 19.31
C LEU A 134 14.93 -6.84 18.21
N TRP A 135 15.13 -5.52 18.14
CA TRP A 135 16.06 -4.94 17.17
C TRP A 135 17.49 -5.42 17.39
N GLN A 136 17.94 -5.52 18.64
CA GLN A 136 19.27 -6.01 18.94
C GLN A 136 19.42 -7.51 18.59
N ALA A 137 18.40 -8.32 18.85
CA ALA A 137 18.45 -9.76 18.60
C ALA A 137 18.25 -10.16 17.13
N GLU A 138 17.43 -9.41 16.37
CA GLU A 138 16.94 -9.84 15.06
C GLU A 138 17.53 -9.04 13.89
N LEU A 139 17.99 -7.80 14.15
CA LEU A 139 18.70 -7.04 13.12
C LEU A 139 20.16 -7.48 13.05
N ASN A 140 20.81 -7.11 11.96
CA ASN A 140 22.20 -7.43 11.71
C ASN A 140 22.92 -6.23 11.11
N ALA A 141 24.24 -6.25 11.25
CA ALA A 141 25.13 -5.35 10.59
C ALA A 141 25.62 -5.96 9.27
N ARG A 142 25.91 -5.07 8.31
CA ARG A 142 26.36 -5.45 6.97
C ARG A 142 27.79 -4.97 6.70
N ARG A 143 28.69 -5.86 6.28
CA ARG A 143 30.14 -5.57 6.07
C ARG A 143 30.72 -6.24 4.82
N GLY A 144 31.93 -5.83 4.44
CA GLY A 144 32.67 -6.38 3.29
C GLY A 144 32.30 -5.73 1.95
N LYS A 145 32.89 -6.22 0.85
CA LYS A 145 32.62 -5.71 -0.51
C LYS A 145 31.14 -5.90 -0.83
N GLN A 146 30.47 -4.80 -1.20
CA GLN A 146 29.02 -4.77 -1.38
C GLN A 146 28.25 -5.34 -0.18
N GLY A 147 28.78 -5.25 1.04
CA GLY A 147 28.07 -5.71 2.23
C GLY A 147 27.73 -7.20 2.26
N ALA A 148 28.57 -8.07 1.70
CA ALA A 148 28.28 -9.50 1.61
C ALA A 148 28.26 -10.25 2.96
N ILE A 149 28.79 -9.65 4.02
CA ILE A 149 28.96 -10.28 5.33
C ILE A 149 27.90 -9.77 6.30
N ARG A 150 27.18 -10.71 6.93
CA ARG A 150 26.22 -10.48 7.99
C ARG A 150 26.89 -10.70 9.34
N GLU A 151 26.71 -9.76 10.25
CA GLU A 151 27.20 -9.83 11.62
C GLU A 151 26.04 -9.57 12.57
N ASP A 152 25.83 -10.45 13.54
CA ASP A 152 24.78 -10.27 14.56
C ASP A 152 25.19 -9.16 15.54
N LEU A 153 24.22 -8.51 16.18
CA LEU A 153 24.46 -7.27 16.93
C LEU A 153 24.71 -7.54 18.41
N ALA A 154 25.87 -7.09 18.90
CA ALA A 154 26.14 -7.00 20.34
C ALA A 154 25.38 -5.83 20.95
N ARG A 155 25.43 -4.66 20.27
CA ARG A 155 24.94 -3.40 20.82
C ARG A 155 24.25 -2.52 19.79
N ILE A 156 23.13 -1.95 20.19
CA ILE A 156 22.42 -0.87 19.49
C ILE A 156 22.17 0.30 20.42
N GLU A 157 21.92 1.46 19.85
CA GLU A 157 21.53 2.66 20.60
C GLU A 157 20.26 3.27 20.00
N VAL A 158 19.33 3.64 20.88
CA VAL A 158 18.02 4.15 20.52
C VAL A 158 17.70 5.39 21.34
N VAL A 159 17.38 6.50 20.69
CA VAL A 159 16.87 7.72 21.38
C VAL A 159 15.35 7.72 21.35
N GLU A 160 14.72 7.98 22.49
CA GLU A 160 13.26 8.09 22.60
C GLU A 160 12.82 9.56 22.65
N LEU A 161 11.77 9.88 21.90
CA LEU A 161 11.05 11.15 22.00
C LEU A 161 9.58 10.87 22.26
N GLN A 162 9.08 11.31 23.41
CA GLN A 162 7.69 11.11 23.84
C GLN A 162 6.85 12.34 23.51
N HIS A 163 5.73 12.16 22.82
CA HIS A 163 4.83 13.26 22.48
C HIS A 163 3.43 12.97 23.00
N GLU A 164 2.84 13.95 23.68
CA GLU A 164 1.46 13.90 24.18
C GLU A 164 0.44 14.32 23.11
N ARG A 165 0.90 15.07 22.11
CA ARG A 165 0.06 15.94 21.28
C ARG A 165 0.48 15.89 19.83
N SER A 166 -0.52 15.95 18.96
CA SER A 166 -0.31 16.28 17.55
C SER A 166 0.14 17.75 17.40
N ARG A 167 0.58 18.14 16.21
CA ARG A 167 1.01 19.52 15.93
C ARG A 167 -0.12 20.55 16.01
N SER A 168 -1.36 20.11 15.88
CA SER A 168 -2.55 20.96 16.02
C SER A 168 -3.15 20.90 17.42
N LEU A 169 -2.37 20.41 18.39
CA LEU A 169 -2.76 20.29 19.80
C LEU A 169 -3.95 19.33 20.02
N ASP A 170 -4.23 18.43 19.08
CA ASP A 170 -5.16 17.31 19.33
C ASP A 170 -4.46 16.24 20.19
N PRO A 171 -5.19 15.55 21.09
CA PRO A 171 -4.65 14.42 21.86
C PRO A 171 -4.11 13.36 20.92
N HIS A 172 -2.82 13.10 21.03
CA HIS A 172 -2.16 12.09 20.20
C HIS A 172 -0.86 11.68 20.87
N LYS A 173 -0.98 10.79 21.87
CA LYS A 173 0.14 10.18 22.59
C LYS A 173 0.87 9.19 21.68
N HIS A 174 2.11 9.47 21.34
CA HIS A 174 2.98 8.63 20.50
C HIS A 174 4.46 8.81 20.85
N ARG A 175 5.27 7.79 20.57
CA ARG A 175 6.70 7.80 20.87
C ARG A 175 7.52 7.54 19.62
N HIS A 176 8.52 8.37 19.37
CA HIS A 176 9.52 8.12 18.32
C HIS A 176 10.72 7.41 18.94
N LEU A 177 11.10 6.27 18.34
CA LEU A 177 12.30 5.52 18.66
C LEU A 177 13.28 5.68 17.51
N TRP A 178 14.32 6.48 17.72
CA TRP A 178 15.37 6.69 16.73
C TRP A 178 16.46 5.66 16.94
N LEU A 179 16.56 4.68 16.04
CA LEU A 179 17.68 3.75 15.99
C LEU A 179 18.86 4.41 15.28
N ASN A 180 20.03 4.42 15.93
CA ASN A 180 21.27 4.81 15.27
C ASN A 180 21.63 3.81 14.18
N VAL A 181 22.03 4.28 13.00
CA VAL A 181 22.52 3.37 11.95
C VAL A 181 23.84 2.70 12.35
N LYS A 182 24.64 3.34 13.22
CA LYS A 182 25.85 2.76 13.80
C LYS A 182 25.50 1.76 14.90
N VAL A 183 25.89 0.52 14.69
CA VAL A 183 25.67 -0.62 15.60
C VAL A 183 26.96 -1.42 15.76
N GLN A 184 27.12 -2.06 16.91
CA GLN A 184 28.29 -2.88 17.21
C GLN A 184 27.96 -4.36 17.00
N GLY A 185 28.80 -5.06 16.24
CA GLY A 185 28.69 -6.51 16.04
C GLY A 185 29.17 -7.30 17.27
N LEU A 186 28.86 -8.60 17.32
CA LEU A 186 29.42 -9.53 18.32
C LEU A 186 30.95 -9.58 18.28
N ASP A 187 31.55 -9.29 17.12
CA ASP A 187 32.99 -9.09 16.96
C ASP A 187 33.56 -7.80 17.59
N GLY A 188 32.73 -7.00 18.26
CA GLY A 188 33.12 -5.77 18.96
C GLY A 188 33.38 -4.58 18.05
N LYS A 189 33.26 -4.70 16.72
CA LYS A 189 33.49 -3.59 15.79
C LYS A 189 32.20 -2.84 15.48
N TRP A 190 32.35 -1.57 15.11
CA TRP A 190 31.23 -0.72 14.70
C TRP A 190 31.02 -0.74 13.19
N SER A 191 29.75 -0.82 12.79
CA SER A 191 29.32 -0.88 11.39
C SER A 191 27.90 -0.36 11.24
N ASN A 192 27.38 -0.35 10.00
CA ASN A 192 26.01 0.08 9.75
C ASN A 192 25.04 -1.09 9.83
N VAL A 193 23.87 -0.86 10.42
CA VAL A 193 22.74 -1.79 10.40
C VAL A 193 22.28 -2.04 8.96
N ASP A 194 21.84 -3.27 8.65
CA ASP A 194 21.19 -3.56 7.38
C ASP A 194 19.78 -2.94 7.35
N THR A 195 19.70 -1.75 6.77
CA THR A 195 18.45 -0.98 6.67
C THR A 195 17.36 -1.73 5.89
N ARG A 196 17.71 -2.64 4.97
CA ARG A 196 16.73 -3.42 4.21
C ARG A 196 16.04 -4.45 5.10
N VAL A 197 16.82 -5.10 5.96
CA VAL A 197 16.30 -6.05 6.96
C VAL A 197 15.45 -5.30 7.97
N ALA A 198 15.91 -4.15 8.46
CA ALA A 198 15.18 -3.34 9.42
C ALA A 198 13.81 -2.87 8.90
N LEU A 199 13.74 -2.43 7.64
CA LEU A 199 12.47 -2.05 7.00
C LEU A 199 11.51 -3.23 6.83
N ARG A 200 12.01 -4.44 6.58
CA ARG A 200 11.16 -5.66 6.51
C ARG A 200 10.68 -6.09 7.89
N PHE A 201 11.56 -5.99 8.89
CA PHE A 201 11.27 -6.32 10.28
C PHE A 201 10.16 -5.45 10.87
N GLN A 202 9.88 -4.30 10.24
CA GLN A 202 8.79 -3.42 10.62
C GLN A 202 7.42 -4.11 10.70
N ASN A 203 7.18 -5.12 9.86
CA ASN A 203 5.95 -5.91 9.92
C ASN A 203 5.79 -6.64 11.27
N VAL A 204 6.89 -7.15 11.82
CA VAL A 204 6.92 -7.83 13.14
C VAL A 204 6.69 -6.81 14.26
N VAL A 205 7.38 -5.66 14.22
CA VAL A 205 7.20 -4.57 15.20
C VAL A 205 5.74 -4.10 15.25
N ASN A 206 5.10 -3.99 14.08
CA ASN A 206 3.69 -3.63 13.99
C ASN A 206 2.77 -4.68 14.61
N ALA A 207 3.05 -5.96 14.39
CA ALA A 207 2.31 -7.07 14.97
C ALA A 207 2.46 -7.09 16.51
N GLU A 208 3.67 -6.88 17.03
CA GLU A 208 3.91 -6.79 18.49
C GLU A 208 3.09 -5.67 19.14
N GLY A 209 3.01 -4.51 18.48
CA GLY A 209 2.20 -3.41 18.98
C GLY A 209 0.70 -3.71 19.01
N ASP A 210 0.20 -4.48 18.03
CA ASP A 210 -1.20 -4.90 17.98
C ASP A 210 -1.51 -5.98 19.02
N LEU A 211 -0.60 -6.96 19.19
CA LEU A 211 -0.69 -7.98 20.24
C LEU A 211 -0.78 -7.33 21.61
N ALA A 212 0.19 -6.47 21.95
CA ALA A 212 0.22 -5.85 23.26
C ALA A 212 -1.01 -4.98 23.53
N ALA A 213 -1.51 -4.22 22.53
CA ALA A 213 -2.73 -3.44 22.68
C ALA A 213 -3.98 -4.29 22.95
N ARG A 214 -4.02 -5.54 22.45
CA ARG A 214 -5.20 -6.43 22.51
C ARG A 214 -5.13 -7.50 23.59
N THR A 215 -3.95 -7.80 24.14
CA THR A 215 -3.76 -8.93 25.08
C THR A 215 -3.13 -8.55 26.42
N ASP A 216 -2.58 -7.34 26.59
CA ASP A 216 -1.92 -6.94 27.84
C ASP A 216 -2.93 -6.89 29.00
N PRO A 217 -2.77 -7.71 30.06
CA PRO A 217 -3.77 -7.82 31.12
C PRO A 217 -3.97 -6.52 31.90
N ALA A 218 -2.90 -5.76 32.15
CA ALA A 218 -2.96 -4.53 32.94
C ALA A 218 -3.67 -3.42 32.17
N TRP A 219 -3.33 -3.25 30.89
CA TRP A 219 -3.97 -2.28 30.00
C TRP A 219 -5.47 -2.55 29.85
N ILE A 220 -5.85 -3.79 29.56
CA ILE A 220 -7.26 -4.15 29.33
C ILE A 220 -8.07 -4.06 30.62
N ALA A 221 -7.49 -4.43 31.76
CA ALA A 221 -8.14 -4.26 33.06
C ALA A 221 -8.40 -2.78 33.37
N ALA A 222 -7.43 -1.90 33.10
CA ALA A 222 -7.60 -0.46 33.29
C ALA A 222 -8.72 0.12 32.40
N LEU A 223 -8.81 -0.28 31.13
CA LEU A 223 -9.90 0.11 30.25
C LEU A 223 -11.26 -0.37 30.77
N ALA A 224 -11.36 -1.64 31.15
CA ALA A 224 -12.61 -2.25 31.59
C ALA A 224 -13.11 -1.66 32.93
N ALA A 225 -12.19 -1.34 33.85
CA ALA A 225 -12.49 -0.63 35.09
C ALA A 225 -13.19 0.72 34.85
N LYS A 226 -12.94 1.36 33.69
CA LYS A 226 -13.57 2.62 33.27
C LYS A 226 -14.70 2.45 32.25
N GLY A 227 -15.14 1.21 32.04
CA GLY A 227 -16.25 0.88 31.16
C GLY A 227 -15.92 1.03 29.67
N PHE A 228 -14.66 0.86 29.29
CA PHE A 228 -14.20 0.86 27.89
C PHE A 228 -13.94 -0.56 27.38
N THR A 229 -14.22 -0.78 26.10
CA THR A 229 -13.92 -2.04 25.40
C THR A 229 -13.18 -1.80 24.10
N LEU A 230 -12.38 -2.78 23.67
CA LEU A 230 -11.77 -2.77 22.34
C LEU A 230 -12.68 -3.47 21.34
N ASN A 231 -12.90 -2.85 20.19
CA ASN A 231 -13.60 -3.45 19.06
C ASN A 231 -12.67 -4.37 18.24
N SER A 232 -13.20 -4.98 17.18
CA SER A 232 -12.42 -5.84 16.27
C SER A 232 -11.26 -5.12 15.58
N ASP A 233 -11.36 -3.80 15.37
CA ASP A 233 -10.33 -2.97 14.76
C ASP A 233 -9.24 -2.55 15.75
N GLY A 234 -9.40 -2.89 17.04
CA GLY A 234 -8.48 -2.51 18.11
C GLY A 234 -8.64 -1.07 18.57
N GLU A 235 -9.74 -0.38 18.19
CA GLU A 235 -10.11 0.92 18.74
C GLU A 235 -10.98 0.77 20.00
N ILE A 236 -11.00 1.80 20.85
CA ILE A 236 -11.96 1.86 21.96
C ILE A 236 -13.35 2.15 21.41
N ALA A 237 -14.25 1.17 21.51
CA ALA A 237 -15.56 1.16 20.87
C ALA A 237 -16.42 2.38 21.24
N GLU A 238 -16.34 2.80 22.50
CA GLU A 238 -17.12 3.90 23.05
C GLU A 238 -16.54 5.29 22.70
N LEU A 239 -15.38 5.37 22.05
CA LEU A 239 -14.69 6.63 21.72
C LEU A 239 -14.38 6.79 20.22
N GLN A 240 -14.54 5.75 19.40
CA GLN A 240 -14.21 5.79 17.98
C GLN A 240 -14.91 6.93 17.21
N HIS A 241 -16.14 7.30 17.59
CA HIS A 241 -16.90 8.38 16.95
C HIS A 241 -16.30 9.78 17.20
N LEU A 242 -15.45 9.92 18.22
CA LEU A 242 -14.81 11.18 18.61
C LEU A 242 -13.46 11.43 17.93
N VAL A 243 -12.89 10.41 17.27
CA VAL A 243 -11.59 10.49 16.59
C VAL A 243 -11.58 11.58 15.51
N ARG A 244 -12.66 11.67 14.71
CA ARG A 244 -12.79 12.64 13.61
C ARG A 244 -13.09 14.07 14.05
N PRO A 245 -14.07 14.34 14.93
CA PRO A 245 -14.31 15.68 15.47
C PRO A 245 -13.06 16.34 16.06
N LEU A 246 -12.12 15.54 16.59
CA LEU A 246 -10.86 15.99 17.16
C LEU A 246 -9.69 15.98 16.19
N SER A 247 -9.92 16.06 14.87
CA SER A 247 -8.85 16.22 13.86
C SER A 247 -8.75 17.68 13.39
N LYS A 248 -8.51 18.60 14.33
CA LYS A 248 -8.63 20.06 14.13
C LYS A 248 -7.73 20.61 13.03
N ARG A 249 -6.61 19.95 12.75
CA ARG A 249 -5.66 20.37 11.71
C ARG A 249 -6.31 20.52 10.34
N SER A 250 -7.10 19.52 9.95
CA SER A 250 -7.78 19.52 8.66
C SER A 250 -8.83 20.63 8.60
N ALA A 251 -9.54 20.89 9.70
CA ALA A 251 -10.53 21.97 9.79
C ALA A 251 -9.90 23.37 9.83
N GLN A 252 -8.72 23.52 10.44
CA GLN A 252 -8.03 24.80 10.60
C GLN A 252 -7.38 25.30 9.29
N ILE A 253 -6.74 24.39 8.54
CA ILE A 253 -6.15 24.71 7.23
C ILE A 253 -7.24 25.27 6.29
N GLU A 254 -8.41 24.63 6.30
CA GLU A 254 -9.57 25.04 5.52
C GLU A 254 -10.11 26.43 5.93
N SER A 255 -10.20 26.69 7.23
CA SER A 255 -10.66 27.98 7.75
C SER A 255 -9.69 29.13 7.44
N ASN A 256 -8.37 28.91 7.56
CA ASN A 256 -7.36 29.94 7.28
C ASN A 256 -7.36 30.34 5.80
N LYS A 257 -7.50 29.34 4.93
CA LYS A 257 -7.58 29.55 3.48
C LYS A 257 -8.79 30.38 3.09
N ALA A 258 -9.95 30.07 3.66
CA ALA A 258 -11.19 30.81 3.41
C ALA A 258 -11.10 32.27 3.89
N ALA A 259 -10.53 32.51 5.07
CA ALA A 259 -10.42 33.84 5.65
C ALA A 259 -9.46 34.75 4.85
N HIS A 260 -8.28 34.26 4.48
CA HIS A 260 -7.29 35.06 3.75
C HIS A 260 -7.66 35.29 2.29
N LEU A 261 -8.36 34.34 1.67
CA LEU A 261 -8.93 34.53 0.34
C LEU A 261 -10.02 35.62 0.35
N LEU A 262 -10.86 35.65 1.39
CA LEU A 262 -11.88 36.68 1.56
C LEU A 262 -11.25 38.06 1.79
N GLN A 263 -10.23 38.15 2.64
CA GLN A 263 -9.48 39.38 2.89
C GLN A 263 -8.82 39.89 1.60
N TRP A 264 -8.15 39.01 0.86
CA TRP A 264 -7.51 39.39 -0.41
C TRP A 264 -8.53 39.94 -1.43
N LYS A 265 -9.72 39.32 -1.53
CA LYS A 265 -10.80 39.78 -2.41
C LYS A 265 -11.41 41.12 -1.96
N GLN A 266 -11.39 41.42 -0.67
CA GLN A 266 -11.81 42.73 -0.16
C GLN A 266 -10.77 43.82 -0.46
N GLU A 267 -9.49 43.47 -0.42
CA GLU A 267 -8.37 44.37 -0.74
C GLU A 267 -8.19 44.58 -2.26
N HIS A 268 -8.69 43.65 -3.09
CA HIS A 268 -8.61 43.68 -4.56
C HIS A 268 -9.99 43.48 -5.22
N PRO A 269 -10.92 44.45 -5.11
CA PRO A 269 -12.28 44.30 -5.60
C PRO A 269 -12.32 44.20 -7.13
N GLY A 270 -12.83 43.09 -7.65
CA GLY A 270 -13.01 42.86 -9.09
C GLY A 270 -11.85 42.13 -9.78
N ASP A 271 -10.74 41.90 -9.07
CA ASP A 271 -9.64 41.07 -9.54
C ASP A 271 -9.80 39.63 -9.03
N GLU A 272 -9.45 38.65 -9.86
CA GLU A 272 -9.30 37.26 -9.40
C GLU A 272 -7.84 37.02 -8.99
N PRO A 273 -7.58 36.35 -7.85
CA PRO A 273 -6.24 36.14 -7.37
C PRO A 273 -5.45 35.28 -8.36
N SER A 274 -4.29 35.81 -8.76
CA SER A 274 -3.38 35.10 -9.65
C SER A 274 -2.86 33.81 -9.01
N PHE A 275 -2.32 32.91 -9.82
CA PHE A 275 -1.76 31.65 -9.37
C PHE A 275 -0.73 31.82 -8.24
N ALA A 276 0.17 32.80 -8.35
CA ALA A 276 1.17 33.09 -7.33
C ALA A 276 0.55 33.61 -6.01
N VAL A 277 -0.53 34.38 -6.12
CA VAL A 277 -1.29 34.90 -4.97
C VAL A 277 -2.07 33.77 -4.28
N LEU A 278 -2.73 32.89 -5.05
CA LEU A 278 -3.41 31.72 -4.49
C LEU A 278 -2.42 30.75 -3.84
N ALA A 279 -1.26 30.51 -4.46
CA ALA A 279 -0.20 29.70 -3.88
C ALA A 279 0.39 30.35 -2.62
N GLN A 280 0.53 31.69 -2.58
CA GLN A 280 0.91 32.42 -1.36
C GLN A 280 -0.17 32.35 -0.29
N ILE A 281 -1.44 32.45 -0.64
CA ILE A 281 -2.57 32.31 0.29
C ILE A 281 -2.68 30.88 0.81
N ASP A 282 -2.36 29.86 0.00
CA ASP A 282 -2.41 28.45 0.41
C ASP A 282 -1.18 28.08 1.25
N GLN A 283 0.01 28.52 0.84
CA GLN A 283 1.21 28.45 1.67
C GLN A 283 1.01 29.20 2.97
N TRP A 284 0.41 30.39 2.94
CA TRP A 284 0.02 31.14 4.13
C TRP A 284 -1.03 30.36 4.90
N ALA A 285 -2.12 29.84 4.34
CA ALA A 285 -3.14 29.12 5.09
C ALA A 285 -2.61 27.86 5.79
N TRP A 286 -1.63 27.22 5.16
CA TRP A 286 -0.87 26.08 5.69
C TRP A 286 0.24 26.47 6.67
N ALA A 287 0.73 27.72 6.61
CA ALA A 287 1.79 28.29 7.44
C ALA A 287 1.31 29.24 8.55
N ALA A 288 0.13 29.79 8.42
CA ALA A 288 -0.46 30.85 9.21
C ALA A 288 -1.56 30.28 10.06
N GLY A 289 -1.64 30.79 11.28
CA GLY A 289 -2.25 30.03 12.35
C GLY A 289 -1.58 28.67 12.55
N ARG A 290 -0.41 28.35 11.92
CA ARG A 290 0.46 27.28 12.40
C ARG A 290 0.73 27.63 13.85
N PRO A 291 0.22 26.85 14.81
CA PRO A 291 0.80 26.93 16.11
C PRO A 291 2.21 26.38 15.89
N ASN A 292 3.24 27.21 16.04
CA ASN A 292 4.33 26.67 16.85
C ASN A 292 3.62 26.17 18.11
N LYS A 293 3.85 24.92 18.55
CA LYS A 293 3.45 24.55 19.91
C LYS A 293 3.95 25.71 20.78
N PRO A 294 3.05 26.44 21.46
CA PRO A 294 3.43 27.73 22.02
C PRO A 294 4.62 27.48 22.93
N ARG A 295 5.62 28.38 22.89
CA ARG A 295 6.88 28.22 23.65
C ARG A 295 6.61 27.97 25.14
N GLN A 296 5.47 28.44 25.62
CA GLN A 296 4.86 28.11 26.90
C GLN A 296 3.40 27.72 26.65
N LEU A 297 3.09 26.42 26.72
CA LEU A 297 1.71 25.92 26.80
C LEU A 297 1.48 25.51 28.25
N ASN A 298 0.47 26.09 28.90
CA ASN A 298 0.00 25.53 30.17
C ASN A 298 -0.77 24.23 29.88
N GLU A 299 -0.29 23.12 30.44
CA GLU A 299 -0.86 21.80 30.18
C GLU A 299 -2.28 21.66 30.74
N GLU A 300 -2.57 22.32 31.86
CA GLU A 300 -3.89 22.32 32.49
C GLU A 300 -4.91 23.07 31.63
N ASP A 301 -4.51 24.21 31.05
CA ASP A 301 -5.38 25.01 30.17
C ASP A 301 -5.68 24.28 28.86
N TRP A 302 -4.66 23.65 28.26
CA TRP A 302 -4.83 22.84 27.06
C TRP A 302 -5.75 21.64 27.32
N ALA A 303 -5.52 20.93 28.43
CA ALA A 303 -6.33 19.78 28.79
C ALA A 303 -7.80 20.19 29.01
N SER A 304 -8.03 21.32 29.66
CA SER A 304 -9.36 21.89 29.88
C SER A 304 -10.08 22.25 28.58
N ILE A 305 -9.39 22.87 27.61
CA ILE A 305 -9.96 23.25 26.31
C ILE A 305 -10.40 22.01 25.53
N VAL A 306 -9.53 21.02 25.42
CA VAL A 306 -9.83 19.80 24.66
C VAL A 306 -10.92 18.99 25.36
N MET A 307 -10.91 18.93 26.70
CA MET A 307 -11.98 18.30 27.47
C MET A 307 -13.32 18.99 27.21
N ALA A 308 -13.37 20.33 27.17
CA ALA A 308 -14.60 21.06 26.88
C ALA A 308 -15.17 20.73 25.49
N GLU A 309 -14.31 20.51 24.49
CA GLU A 309 -14.73 20.09 23.15
C GLU A 309 -15.19 18.64 23.09
N LEU A 310 -14.48 17.72 23.77
CA LEU A 310 -14.92 16.34 23.95
C LEU A 310 -16.33 16.28 24.52
N LEU A 311 -16.58 17.02 25.60
CA LEU A 311 -17.88 17.11 26.25
C LEU A 311 -18.95 17.79 25.38
N ARG A 312 -18.56 18.66 24.44
CA ARG A 312 -19.48 19.26 23.47
C ARG A 312 -19.85 18.26 22.37
N ALA A 313 -18.88 17.48 21.90
CA ALA A 313 -19.08 16.46 20.89
C ALA A 313 -19.87 15.26 21.43
N ASP A 314 -19.64 14.88 22.69
CA ASP A 314 -20.40 13.84 23.40
C ASP A 314 -20.63 14.23 24.87
N PRO A 315 -21.79 14.81 25.19
CA PRO A 315 -22.14 15.17 26.56
C PRO A 315 -22.23 13.99 27.53
N LYS A 316 -22.41 12.75 27.02
CA LYS A 316 -22.53 11.56 27.88
C LYS A 316 -21.21 11.17 28.52
N LEU A 317 -20.08 11.71 28.04
CA LEU A 317 -18.76 11.54 28.67
C LEU A 317 -18.70 12.03 30.11
N ARG A 318 -19.61 12.92 30.55
CA ARG A 318 -19.71 13.37 31.96
C ARG A 318 -20.31 12.32 32.89
N GLN A 319 -21.03 11.34 32.34
CA GLN A 319 -21.73 10.35 33.14
C GLN A 319 -20.72 9.27 33.56
N PRO A 320 -20.69 8.89 34.85
CA PRO A 320 -19.85 7.78 35.29
C PRO A 320 -20.27 6.51 34.55
N ARG A 321 -19.29 5.84 33.96
CA ARG A 321 -19.50 4.53 33.32
C ARG A 321 -19.43 3.43 34.38
N SER A 322 -20.23 2.40 34.21
CA SER A 322 -20.13 1.20 35.03
C SER A 322 -18.92 0.38 34.59
N GLU A 323 -18.21 -0.18 35.56
CA GLU A 323 -17.14 -1.14 35.31
C GLU A 323 -17.67 -2.34 34.51
N LEU A 324 -16.86 -2.79 33.55
CA LEU A 324 -17.17 -3.93 32.71
C LEU A 324 -16.37 -5.15 33.16
N VAL A 325 -17.03 -6.32 33.20
CA VAL A 325 -16.32 -7.58 33.37
C VAL A 325 -15.66 -7.93 32.05
N ALA A 326 -14.35 -7.75 32.03
CA ALA A 326 -13.54 -7.97 30.87
C ALA A 326 -13.44 -9.50 30.60
N ARG A 327 -14.13 -10.02 29.58
CA ARG A 327 -14.08 -11.45 29.20
C ARG A 327 -12.76 -11.80 28.51
N SER A 328 -12.15 -12.92 28.89
CA SER A 328 -10.92 -13.42 28.27
C SER A 328 -11.11 -14.85 27.79
N ALA A 329 -10.57 -15.17 26.61
CA ALA A 329 -10.47 -16.55 26.15
C ALA A 329 -9.45 -17.34 27.00
N VAL A 330 -9.63 -18.66 27.11
CA VAL A 330 -8.69 -19.55 27.79
C VAL A 330 -7.58 -19.93 26.83
N LEU A 331 -6.31 -19.81 27.27
CA LEU A 331 -5.13 -20.12 26.44
C LEU A 331 -5.13 -21.56 25.91
N ASP A 332 -5.55 -22.53 26.73
CA ASP A 332 -5.54 -23.95 26.38
C ASP A 332 -6.66 -24.35 25.41
N ASP A 333 -7.70 -23.51 25.27
CA ASP A 333 -8.82 -23.72 24.34
C ASP A 333 -8.55 -23.12 22.95
N LEU A 334 -7.38 -22.49 22.75
CA LEU A 334 -7.01 -21.91 21.47
C LEU A 334 -6.79 -22.99 20.42
N ASP A 335 -7.49 -22.88 19.30
CA ASP A 335 -7.29 -23.73 18.12
C ASP A 335 -5.96 -23.35 17.42
N ILE A 336 -4.90 -24.07 17.77
CA ILE A 336 -3.54 -23.85 17.24
C ILE A 336 -3.49 -24.10 15.73
N ASP A 337 -4.27 -25.04 15.21
CA ASP A 337 -4.32 -25.37 13.79
C ASP A 337 -4.96 -24.22 13.00
N LEU A 338 -6.08 -23.68 13.49
CA LEU A 338 -6.72 -22.50 12.92
C LEU A 338 -5.79 -21.28 12.98
N LEU A 339 -5.08 -21.05 14.09
CA LEU A 339 -4.10 -19.97 14.20
C LEU A 339 -2.94 -20.14 13.23
N ALA A 340 -2.46 -21.37 13.02
CA ALA A 340 -1.42 -21.67 12.04
C ALA A 340 -1.89 -21.44 10.60
N ALA A 341 -3.14 -21.78 10.27
CA ALA A 341 -3.74 -21.45 8.98
C ALA A 341 -3.86 -19.94 8.78
N LYS A 342 -4.39 -19.20 9.77
CA LYS A 342 -4.47 -17.72 9.76
C LYS A 342 -3.12 -17.05 9.56
N THR A 343 -2.08 -17.61 10.17
CA THR A 343 -0.70 -17.13 10.04
C THR A 343 -0.23 -17.15 8.58
N VAL A 344 -0.43 -18.28 7.88
CA VAL A 344 -0.03 -18.40 6.49
C VAL A 344 -0.89 -17.53 5.58
N VAL A 345 -2.19 -17.43 5.85
CA VAL A 345 -3.11 -16.54 5.10
C VAL A 345 -2.65 -15.08 5.17
N ASP A 346 -2.31 -14.56 6.35
CA ASP A 346 -1.81 -13.18 6.49
C ASP A 346 -0.46 -12.97 5.78
N ALA A 347 0.47 -13.93 5.90
CA ALA A 347 1.78 -13.84 5.25
C ALA A 347 1.69 -13.88 3.71
N ASP A 348 0.82 -14.74 3.17
CA ASP A 348 0.57 -14.93 1.74
C ASP A 348 -0.15 -13.71 1.14
N ALA A 349 -1.21 -13.23 1.79
CA ALA A 349 -1.97 -12.04 1.35
C ALA A 349 -1.11 -10.77 1.30
N ARG A 350 -0.13 -10.63 2.20
CA ARG A 350 0.84 -9.51 2.19
C ARG A 350 1.98 -9.68 1.19
N SER A 351 2.08 -10.83 0.55
CA SER A 351 3.19 -11.21 -0.32
C SER A 351 2.77 -11.47 -1.77
N THR A 352 1.58 -11.02 -2.18
CA THR A 352 1.11 -11.09 -3.57
C THR A 352 2.05 -10.38 -4.55
N GLY A 353 2.71 -9.29 -4.12
CA GLY A 353 3.73 -8.57 -4.88
C GLY A 353 5.03 -9.36 -5.13
N THR A 354 5.27 -10.44 -4.38
CA THR A 354 6.35 -11.42 -4.61
C THR A 354 5.78 -12.77 -5.00
N GLY A 355 4.63 -12.79 -5.68
CA GLY A 355 3.98 -14.00 -6.19
C GLY A 355 3.57 -15.01 -5.11
N GLY A 356 3.30 -14.55 -3.88
CA GLY A 356 2.96 -15.40 -2.72
C GLY A 356 4.18 -15.91 -1.94
N ARG A 357 5.38 -15.43 -2.25
CA ARG A 357 6.60 -15.82 -1.53
C ARG A 357 6.82 -14.92 -0.31
N PHE A 358 6.98 -15.52 0.87
CA PHE A 358 7.14 -14.81 2.13
C PHE A 358 8.30 -15.37 2.97
N SER A 359 8.72 -14.61 3.97
CA SER A 359 9.85 -14.89 4.85
C SER A 359 9.41 -15.43 6.20
N ASP A 360 10.35 -15.91 7.03
CA ASP A 360 10.04 -16.36 8.39
C ASP A 360 9.59 -15.19 9.27
N MET A 361 10.07 -13.97 9.00
CA MET A 361 9.58 -12.75 9.65
C MET A 361 8.10 -12.48 9.33
N ASP A 362 7.65 -12.77 8.10
CA ASP A 362 6.25 -12.62 7.72
C ASP A 362 5.37 -13.66 8.43
N ILE A 363 5.84 -14.91 8.56
CA ILE A 363 5.19 -15.95 9.36
C ILE A 363 5.10 -15.53 10.83
N ARG A 364 6.19 -15.03 11.43
CA ARG A 364 6.17 -14.56 12.82
C ARG A 364 5.17 -13.43 13.03
N ALA A 365 5.17 -12.43 12.14
CA ALA A 365 4.20 -11.33 12.19
C ALA A 365 2.75 -11.82 12.04
N GLY A 366 2.51 -12.79 11.15
CA GLY A 366 1.20 -13.43 10.97
C GLY A 366 0.72 -14.17 12.21
N ALA A 367 1.60 -14.94 12.86
CA ALA A 367 1.29 -15.67 14.10
C ALA A 367 0.95 -14.72 15.25
N ILE A 368 1.72 -13.66 15.41
CA ILE A 368 1.47 -12.62 16.41
C ILE A 368 0.11 -11.96 16.18
N ARG A 369 -0.23 -11.58 14.94
CA ARG A 369 -1.54 -10.99 14.60
C ARG A 369 -2.70 -11.96 14.78
N ALA A 370 -2.53 -13.22 14.38
CA ALA A 370 -3.54 -14.26 14.55
C ALA A 370 -3.87 -14.45 16.04
N LEU A 371 -2.85 -14.49 16.89
CA LEU A 371 -3.02 -14.58 18.34
C LEU A 371 -3.66 -13.32 18.94
N ALA A 372 -3.26 -12.13 18.47
CA ALA A 372 -3.83 -10.86 18.92
C ALA A 372 -5.36 -10.77 18.68
N GLY A 373 -5.86 -11.44 17.64
CA GLY A 373 -7.29 -11.51 17.31
C GLY A 373 -8.12 -12.50 18.14
N THR A 374 -7.52 -13.26 19.07
CA THR A 374 -8.23 -14.31 19.83
C THR A 374 -9.02 -13.81 21.04
N GLY A 375 -8.71 -12.61 21.54
CA GLY A 375 -9.26 -12.09 22.80
C GLY A 375 -8.67 -12.73 24.06
N VAL A 376 -7.57 -13.48 23.93
CA VAL A 376 -6.81 -14.02 25.06
C VAL A 376 -6.12 -12.89 25.83
N ARG A 377 -5.91 -13.09 27.12
CA ARG A 377 -5.15 -12.16 27.97
C ARG A 377 -4.17 -12.94 28.81
N ALA A 378 -2.90 -12.68 28.59
CA ALA A 378 -1.82 -13.40 29.26
C ALA A 378 -0.56 -12.54 29.24
N SER A 379 0.43 -12.94 30.03
CA SER A 379 1.74 -12.30 29.96
C SER A 379 2.37 -12.53 28.59
N ARG A 380 3.22 -11.60 28.14
CA ARG A 380 3.92 -11.74 26.85
C ARG A 380 4.77 -13.02 26.78
N ALA A 381 5.27 -13.53 27.91
CA ALA A 381 6.05 -14.76 27.97
C ALA A 381 5.20 -16.00 27.67
N GLU A 382 3.99 -16.09 28.22
CA GLU A 382 3.04 -17.17 27.91
C GLU A 382 2.60 -17.11 26.45
N LEU A 383 2.35 -15.91 25.93
CA LEU A 383 1.99 -15.71 24.53
C LEU A 383 3.12 -16.13 23.57
N GLU A 384 4.40 -15.93 23.93
CA GLU A 384 5.53 -16.36 23.07
C GLU A 384 5.54 -17.87 22.87
N ILE A 385 5.22 -18.64 23.91
CA ILE A 385 5.14 -20.10 23.82
C ILE A 385 4.07 -20.52 22.79
N ILE A 386 2.93 -19.83 22.78
CA ILE A 386 1.86 -20.08 21.82
C ILE A 386 2.26 -19.63 20.41
N VAL A 387 2.86 -18.45 20.26
CA VAL A 387 3.38 -17.94 18.98
C VAL A 387 4.38 -18.96 18.38
N ASP A 388 5.31 -19.47 19.16
CA ASP A 388 6.29 -20.47 18.70
C ASP A 388 5.64 -21.78 18.26
N LYS A 389 4.60 -22.25 18.98
CA LYS A 389 3.83 -23.44 18.60
C LYS A 389 3.10 -23.22 17.27
N VAL A 390 2.44 -22.08 17.12
CA VAL A 390 1.71 -21.69 15.90
C VAL A 390 2.66 -21.58 14.71
N ILE A 391 3.82 -20.93 14.87
CA ILE A 391 4.84 -20.81 13.81
C ILE A 391 5.31 -22.19 13.36
N LYS A 392 5.72 -23.06 14.29
CA LYS A 392 6.22 -24.40 13.97
C LYS A 392 5.19 -25.24 13.22
N LEU A 393 3.91 -25.14 13.59
CA LEU A 393 2.85 -25.84 12.90
C LEU A 393 2.58 -25.23 11.51
N ALA A 394 2.51 -23.91 11.40
CA ALA A 394 2.33 -23.20 10.14
C ALA A 394 3.39 -23.59 9.11
N GLU A 395 4.67 -23.58 9.52
CA GLU A 395 5.80 -23.96 8.68
C GLU A 395 5.69 -25.40 8.17
N ARG A 396 5.23 -26.35 9.00
CA ARG A 396 5.17 -27.78 8.67
C ARG A 396 3.95 -28.17 7.85
N SER A 397 2.78 -27.61 8.17
CA SER A 397 1.49 -28.08 7.65
C SER A 397 0.93 -27.22 6.53
N HIS A 398 1.32 -25.94 6.45
CA HIS A 398 0.69 -24.97 5.55
C HIS A 398 1.66 -24.33 4.55
N THR A 399 2.97 -24.56 4.66
CA THR A 399 3.96 -23.96 3.75
C THR A 399 4.78 -24.99 2.97
N VAL A 400 5.30 -24.56 1.82
CA VAL A 400 6.36 -25.24 1.08
C VAL A 400 7.64 -24.40 1.11
N THR A 401 8.79 -25.06 1.25
CA THR A 401 10.10 -24.42 1.19
C THR A 401 10.64 -24.38 -0.23
N LEU A 402 11.03 -23.19 -0.70
CA LEU A 402 11.46 -22.96 -2.08
C LEU A 402 12.97 -23.16 -2.30
N ILE A 403 13.77 -23.02 -1.26
CA ILE A 403 15.23 -23.15 -1.29
C ILE A 403 15.63 -24.30 -0.37
N ASP A 404 16.55 -25.15 -0.83
CA ASP A 404 17.21 -26.14 0.00
C ASP A 404 18.59 -25.61 0.40
N ALA A 405 18.71 -25.12 1.63
CA ALA A 405 19.94 -24.58 2.21
C ALA A 405 19.94 -24.78 3.73
N ALA A 406 21.12 -25.01 4.31
CA ALA A 406 21.25 -25.33 5.74
C ALA A 406 20.89 -24.15 6.66
N GLU A 407 21.25 -22.92 6.29
CA GLU A 407 20.90 -21.70 7.02
C GLU A 407 20.36 -20.65 6.04
N ILE A 408 19.09 -20.29 6.21
CA ILE A 408 18.44 -19.24 5.43
C ILE A 408 18.16 -18.06 6.38
N PRO A 409 18.66 -16.85 6.10
CA PRO A 409 18.34 -15.68 6.90
C PRO A 409 16.82 -15.43 6.95
N HIS A 410 16.27 -15.15 8.14
CA HIS A 410 14.82 -15.02 8.37
C HIS A 410 14.09 -13.97 7.54
N HIS A 411 14.81 -12.99 6.98
CA HIS A 411 14.26 -11.95 6.12
C HIS A 411 14.17 -12.36 4.65
N VAL A 412 14.82 -13.45 4.24
CA VAL A 412 14.77 -13.98 2.87
C VAL A 412 13.40 -14.61 2.68
N LYS A 413 12.68 -14.20 1.65
CA LYS A 413 11.38 -14.79 1.35
C LYS A 413 11.58 -16.17 0.71
N HIS A 414 11.58 -17.25 1.47
CA HIS A 414 11.88 -18.60 0.96
C HIS A 414 10.71 -19.58 1.08
N ARG A 415 9.59 -19.14 1.66
CA ARG A 415 8.37 -19.95 1.84
C ARG A 415 7.26 -19.50 0.93
N MET A 416 6.29 -20.39 0.72
CA MET A 416 5.04 -20.13 0.00
C MET A 416 3.92 -20.96 0.62
N ALA A 417 2.68 -20.47 0.57
CA ALA A 417 1.53 -21.26 1.01
C ALA A 417 1.35 -22.50 0.13
N THR A 418 1.00 -23.63 0.74
CA THR A 418 0.79 -24.90 0.02
C THR A 418 -0.33 -24.78 -1.00
N SER A 419 -1.41 -24.07 -0.65
CA SER A 419 -2.53 -23.74 -1.55
C SER A 419 -2.07 -22.95 -2.77
N THR A 420 -1.28 -21.89 -2.58
CA THR A 420 -0.74 -21.04 -3.66
C THR A 420 0.22 -21.82 -4.57
N ALA A 421 1.10 -22.65 -4.00
CA ALA A 421 1.99 -23.52 -4.78
C ALA A 421 1.20 -24.55 -5.62
N ALA A 422 0.18 -25.19 -5.02
CA ALA A 422 -0.69 -26.13 -5.71
C ALA A 422 -1.52 -25.46 -6.81
N LEU A 423 -2.00 -24.23 -6.56
CA LEU A 423 -2.75 -23.43 -7.53
C LEU A 423 -1.90 -23.10 -8.75
N LYS A 424 -0.67 -22.61 -8.57
CA LYS A 424 0.26 -22.33 -9.68
C LYS A 424 0.48 -23.55 -10.57
N THR A 425 0.73 -24.71 -9.96
CA THR A 425 0.90 -25.98 -10.69
C THR A 425 -0.38 -26.40 -11.41
N THR A 426 -1.53 -26.29 -10.75
CA THR A 426 -2.84 -26.67 -11.31
C THR A 426 -3.20 -25.81 -12.53
N VAL A 427 -3.04 -24.49 -12.44
CA VAL A 427 -3.28 -23.57 -13.55
C VAL A 427 -2.35 -23.89 -14.72
N ALA A 428 -1.06 -24.09 -14.47
CA ALA A 428 -0.10 -24.44 -15.51
C ALA A 428 -0.48 -25.73 -16.26
N LEU A 429 -0.84 -26.80 -15.54
CA LEU A 429 -1.28 -28.07 -16.12
C LEU A 429 -2.60 -27.94 -16.90
N ARG A 430 -3.55 -27.12 -16.42
CA ARG A 430 -4.81 -26.88 -17.12
C ARG A 430 -4.62 -26.09 -18.41
N ILE A 431 -3.73 -25.10 -18.40
CA ILE A 431 -3.36 -24.36 -19.62
C ILE A 431 -2.78 -25.32 -20.65
N ASP A 432 -1.82 -26.18 -20.28
CA ASP A 432 -1.22 -27.13 -21.23
C ASP A 432 -2.24 -28.06 -21.86
N ARG A 433 -3.22 -28.54 -21.09
CA ARG A 433 -4.29 -29.41 -21.59
C ARG A 433 -5.24 -28.72 -22.58
N LEU A 434 -5.43 -27.41 -22.43
CA LEU A 434 -6.34 -26.61 -23.25
C LEU A 434 -5.60 -25.87 -24.39
N SER A 435 -4.27 -25.86 -24.37
CA SER A 435 -3.41 -25.36 -25.45
C SER A 435 -3.37 -26.35 -26.61
N TYR A 436 -4.33 -26.25 -27.52
CA TYR A 436 -4.26 -26.88 -28.83
C TYR A 436 -4.11 -25.84 -29.95
N ASN A 437 -3.38 -26.23 -31.00
CA ASN A 437 -3.26 -25.41 -32.20
C ASN A 437 -4.59 -25.41 -32.95
N GLY A 438 -4.99 -24.23 -33.40
CA GLY A 438 -6.10 -24.07 -34.34
C GLY A 438 -5.71 -23.14 -35.48
N ASP A 439 -6.60 -23.02 -36.44
CA ASP A 439 -6.43 -22.20 -37.62
C ASP A 439 -6.80 -20.75 -37.32
N ASP A 440 -5.98 -19.84 -37.85
CA ASP A 440 -6.29 -18.43 -37.90
C ASP A 440 -7.31 -18.16 -38.99
N ARG A 441 -8.07 -17.08 -38.83
CA ARG A 441 -8.93 -16.62 -39.92
C ARG A 441 -8.12 -15.94 -41.02
N ALA A 442 -8.46 -16.18 -42.28
CA ALA A 442 -7.72 -15.63 -43.41
C ALA A 442 -7.60 -14.09 -43.32
N PRO A 443 -6.39 -13.51 -43.41
CA PRO A 443 -6.19 -12.06 -43.20
C PRO A 443 -6.98 -11.17 -44.17
N ASN A 444 -7.17 -11.60 -45.41
CA ASN A 444 -7.98 -10.88 -46.40
C ASN A 444 -9.45 -10.75 -45.98
N GLU A 445 -10.01 -11.77 -45.33
CA GLU A 445 -11.37 -11.68 -44.77
C GLU A 445 -11.43 -10.67 -43.62
N ILE A 446 -10.42 -10.66 -42.74
CA ILE A 446 -10.34 -9.70 -41.63
C ILE A 446 -10.23 -8.27 -42.15
N VAL A 447 -9.42 -8.02 -43.18
CA VAL A 447 -9.32 -6.71 -43.85
C VAL A 447 -10.66 -6.29 -44.44
N ALA A 448 -11.36 -7.18 -45.14
CA ALA A 448 -12.67 -6.88 -45.72
C ALA A 448 -13.71 -6.54 -44.63
N ILE A 449 -13.72 -7.26 -43.51
CA ILE A 449 -14.59 -6.99 -42.36
C ILE A 449 -14.23 -5.66 -41.70
N ALA A 450 -12.93 -5.37 -41.52
CA ALA A 450 -12.46 -4.12 -40.96
C ALA A 450 -12.93 -2.92 -41.77
N ALA A 451 -12.78 -2.96 -43.10
CA ALA A 451 -13.22 -1.89 -44.00
C ALA A 451 -14.73 -1.59 -43.91
N LEU A 452 -15.56 -2.59 -43.55
CA LEU A 452 -17.00 -2.40 -43.38
C LEU A 452 -17.38 -1.78 -42.02
N ILE A 453 -16.57 -2.00 -40.98
CA ILE A 453 -16.94 -1.70 -39.58
C ILE A 453 -16.20 -0.46 -39.04
N GLU A 454 -15.02 -0.20 -39.59
CA GLU A 454 -14.15 0.93 -39.29
C GLU A 454 -13.69 1.56 -40.61
N PRO A 455 -14.60 2.13 -41.43
CA PRO A 455 -14.26 2.64 -42.76
C PRO A 455 -13.22 3.78 -42.74
N ASP A 456 -13.13 4.49 -41.61
CA ASP A 456 -12.21 5.61 -41.43
C ASP A 456 -10.86 5.20 -40.80
N ARG A 457 -10.63 3.89 -40.56
CA ARG A 457 -9.41 3.39 -39.90
C ARG A 457 -8.92 2.08 -40.49
N GLU A 458 -7.66 2.08 -40.93
CA GLU A 458 -6.97 0.86 -41.31
C GLU A 458 -6.34 0.19 -40.07
N LEU A 459 -6.52 -1.13 -39.95
CA LEU A 459 -5.82 -1.92 -38.92
C LEU A 459 -4.37 -2.12 -39.37
N ASN A 460 -3.44 -1.91 -38.44
CA ASN A 460 -2.03 -2.26 -38.69
C ASN A 460 -1.81 -3.79 -38.66
N SER A 461 -0.60 -4.24 -39.01
CA SER A 461 -0.23 -5.65 -39.07
C SER A 461 -0.52 -6.40 -37.76
N ASP A 462 -0.20 -5.79 -36.62
CA ASP A 462 -0.33 -6.40 -35.30
C ASP A 462 -1.81 -6.57 -34.94
N GLN A 463 -2.64 -5.56 -35.23
CA GLN A 463 -4.09 -5.60 -35.03
C GLN A 463 -4.76 -6.61 -35.95
N LEU A 464 -4.34 -6.72 -37.22
CA LEU A 464 -4.84 -7.72 -38.16
C LEU A 464 -4.51 -9.14 -37.70
N ALA A 465 -3.26 -9.39 -37.29
CA ALA A 465 -2.85 -10.68 -36.73
C ALA A 465 -3.64 -11.03 -35.46
N GLY A 466 -3.80 -10.06 -34.55
CA GLY A 466 -4.59 -10.21 -33.34
C GLY A 466 -6.05 -10.56 -33.63
N ALA A 467 -6.69 -9.82 -34.54
CA ALA A 467 -8.09 -10.05 -34.92
C ALA A 467 -8.27 -11.40 -35.63
N SER A 468 -7.31 -11.79 -36.48
CA SER A 468 -7.27 -13.07 -37.17
C SER A 468 -7.19 -14.26 -36.20
N SER A 469 -6.27 -14.23 -35.24
CA SER A 469 -6.17 -15.29 -34.21
C SER A 469 -7.35 -15.28 -33.23
N LEU A 470 -7.89 -14.10 -32.90
CA LEU A 470 -9.11 -13.98 -32.09
C LEU A 470 -10.34 -14.60 -32.76
N ALA A 471 -10.45 -14.49 -34.09
CA ALA A 471 -11.52 -15.10 -34.85
C ALA A 471 -11.27 -16.59 -35.19
N GLY A 472 -10.06 -17.10 -34.98
CA GLY A 472 -9.63 -18.46 -35.28
C GLY A 472 -10.19 -19.55 -34.35
N THR A 473 -9.63 -20.75 -34.40
CA THR A 473 -10.09 -21.94 -33.65
C THR A 473 -9.16 -22.40 -32.54
N ALA A 474 -8.00 -21.75 -32.35
CA ALA A 474 -7.06 -22.08 -31.27
C ALA A 474 -7.73 -22.01 -29.89
N GLY A 475 -7.40 -22.97 -29.02
CA GLY A 475 -7.99 -23.06 -27.68
C GLY A 475 -7.62 -21.87 -26.78
N ILE A 476 -6.39 -21.38 -26.92
CA ILE A 476 -5.86 -20.24 -26.17
C ILE A 476 -5.19 -19.27 -27.14
N VAL A 477 -5.55 -17.99 -27.02
CA VAL A 477 -4.90 -16.87 -27.71
C VAL A 477 -4.50 -15.81 -26.67
N CYS A 478 -3.31 -15.23 -26.81
CA CYS A 478 -2.89 -14.13 -25.95
C CYS A 478 -2.50 -12.93 -26.79
N VAL A 479 -3.11 -11.78 -26.49
CA VAL A 479 -2.79 -10.49 -27.08
C VAL A 479 -2.30 -9.56 -25.98
N SER A 480 -1.02 -9.18 -26.06
CA SER A 480 -0.43 -8.18 -25.19
C SER A 480 -0.32 -6.87 -25.97
N GLY A 481 -0.61 -5.73 -25.37
CA GLY A 481 -0.46 -4.46 -26.08
C GLY A 481 -0.35 -3.28 -25.16
N ALA A 482 0.54 -2.35 -25.50
CA ALA A 482 0.72 -1.11 -24.75
C ALA A 482 -0.58 -0.32 -24.59
N ALA A 483 -0.60 0.61 -23.63
CA ALA A 483 -1.71 1.56 -23.49
C ALA A 483 -1.90 2.34 -24.80
N GLY A 484 -3.12 2.35 -25.34
CA GLY A 484 -3.40 3.03 -26.61
C GLY A 484 -3.05 2.27 -27.90
N ALA A 485 -2.66 1.00 -27.83
CA ALA A 485 -2.34 0.19 -29.01
C ALA A 485 -3.56 -0.27 -29.86
N GLY A 486 -4.76 0.23 -29.57
CA GLY A 486 -5.97 -0.07 -30.35
C GLY A 486 -6.54 -1.48 -30.14
N LYS A 487 -6.43 -2.03 -28.91
CA LYS A 487 -7.00 -3.34 -28.51
C LYS A 487 -8.51 -3.43 -28.76
N THR A 488 -9.26 -2.38 -28.44
CA THR A 488 -10.70 -2.32 -28.68
C THR A 488 -11.05 -2.48 -30.17
N THR A 489 -10.38 -1.74 -31.06
CA THR A 489 -10.64 -1.79 -32.50
C THR A 489 -10.45 -3.22 -33.04
N MET A 490 -9.37 -3.88 -32.61
CA MET A 490 -9.11 -5.28 -32.91
C MET A 490 -10.24 -6.20 -32.41
N LEU A 491 -10.71 -6.02 -31.17
CA LEU A 491 -11.81 -6.80 -30.61
C LEU A 491 -13.11 -6.64 -31.39
N LYS A 492 -13.42 -5.41 -31.83
CA LYS A 492 -14.62 -5.11 -32.65
C LYS A 492 -14.61 -5.88 -33.96
N VAL A 493 -13.48 -5.87 -34.68
CA VAL A 493 -13.30 -6.60 -35.95
C VAL A 493 -13.37 -8.11 -35.72
N ALA A 494 -12.68 -8.63 -34.71
CA ALA A 494 -12.71 -10.05 -34.38
C ALA A 494 -14.11 -10.54 -33.98
N GLY A 495 -14.86 -9.74 -33.22
CA GLY A 495 -16.24 -10.06 -32.82
C GLY A 495 -17.17 -10.14 -34.02
N ALA A 496 -17.02 -9.24 -34.99
CA ALA A 496 -17.78 -9.29 -36.23
C ALA A 496 -17.43 -10.50 -37.10
N ALA A 497 -16.15 -10.84 -37.19
CA ALA A 497 -15.70 -12.05 -37.84
C ALA A 497 -16.36 -13.29 -37.20
N LEU A 498 -16.28 -13.46 -35.88
CA LEU A 498 -16.92 -14.58 -35.18
C LEU A 498 -18.42 -14.67 -35.49
N ARG A 499 -19.14 -13.54 -35.46
CA ARG A 499 -20.57 -13.49 -35.80
C ARG A 499 -20.87 -13.97 -37.22
N GLN A 500 -20.02 -13.62 -38.20
CA GLN A 500 -20.17 -14.10 -39.59
C GLN A 500 -20.05 -15.63 -39.69
N SER A 501 -19.30 -16.26 -38.79
CA SER A 501 -19.17 -17.72 -38.69
C SER A 501 -20.18 -18.39 -37.74
N GLY A 502 -21.20 -17.65 -37.26
CA GLY A 502 -22.20 -18.17 -36.32
C GLY A 502 -21.69 -18.40 -34.89
N ARG A 503 -20.50 -17.89 -34.56
CA ARG A 503 -19.83 -18.03 -33.25
C ARG A 503 -20.01 -16.75 -32.44
N LYS A 504 -20.09 -16.85 -31.12
CA LYS A 504 -20.24 -15.68 -30.24
C LYS A 504 -18.91 -15.27 -29.62
N MET A 505 -18.73 -13.96 -29.48
CA MET A 505 -17.71 -13.38 -28.60
C MET A 505 -18.36 -13.01 -27.27
N ILE A 506 -17.77 -13.47 -26.17
CA ILE A 506 -18.22 -13.17 -24.81
C ILE A 506 -17.08 -12.45 -24.10
N ILE A 507 -17.25 -11.15 -23.88
CA ILE A 507 -16.22 -10.31 -23.26
C ILE A 507 -16.40 -10.32 -21.75
N VAL A 508 -15.38 -10.74 -21.03
CA VAL A 508 -15.29 -10.63 -19.58
C VAL A 508 -14.11 -9.77 -19.19
N ALA A 509 -14.21 -9.08 -18.05
CA ALA A 509 -13.08 -8.35 -17.48
C ALA A 509 -13.08 -8.47 -15.95
N PRO A 510 -11.93 -8.27 -15.29
CA PRO A 510 -11.84 -8.27 -13.82
C PRO A 510 -12.75 -7.21 -13.18
N THR A 511 -13.01 -6.08 -13.86
CA THR A 511 -13.94 -5.05 -13.41
C THR A 511 -15.17 -4.96 -14.31
N LYS A 512 -16.33 -4.66 -13.72
CA LYS A 512 -17.58 -4.49 -14.48
C LYS A 512 -17.51 -3.31 -15.45
N LYS A 513 -16.92 -2.17 -15.02
CA LYS A 513 -16.69 -0.99 -15.89
C LYS A 513 -15.93 -1.37 -17.17
N ALA A 514 -14.78 -2.04 -17.05
CA ALA A 514 -13.98 -2.45 -18.22
C ALA A 514 -14.78 -3.36 -19.16
N SER A 515 -15.49 -4.36 -18.63
CA SER A 515 -16.33 -5.25 -19.45
C SER A 515 -17.48 -4.53 -20.15
N SER A 516 -18.10 -3.54 -19.49
CA SER A 516 -19.20 -2.75 -20.07
C SER A 516 -18.71 -1.88 -21.23
N VAL A 517 -17.55 -1.24 -21.10
CA VAL A 517 -16.94 -0.42 -22.16
C VAL A 517 -16.57 -1.30 -23.35
N ALA A 518 -15.77 -2.35 -23.13
CA ALA A 518 -15.32 -3.24 -24.20
C ALA A 518 -16.50 -3.97 -24.89
N GLY A 519 -17.53 -4.37 -24.12
CA GLY A 519 -18.75 -4.98 -24.65
C GLY A 519 -19.53 -4.05 -25.58
N ARG A 520 -19.71 -2.78 -25.20
CA ARG A 520 -20.36 -1.76 -26.04
C ARG A 520 -19.57 -1.50 -27.32
N GLU A 521 -18.26 -1.30 -27.21
CA GLU A 521 -17.41 -0.98 -28.35
C GLU A 521 -17.29 -2.15 -29.35
N ALA A 522 -17.24 -3.39 -28.86
CA ALA A 522 -17.18 -4.59 -29.70
C ALA A 522 -18.57 -5.15 -30.12
N ASN A 523 -19.66 -4.50 -29.70
CA ASN A 523 -21.03 -4.96 -29.90
C ASN A 523 -21.21 -6.45 -29.51
N SER A 524 -20.71 -6.83 -28.35
CA SER A 524 -20.65 -8.22 -27.89
C SER A 524 -21.23 -8.34 -26.48
N SER A 525 -21.72 -9.54 -26.12
CA SER A 525 -22.20 -9.78 -24.76
C SER A 525 -21.04 -9.61 -23.77
N SER A 526 -21.28 -8.87 -22.69
CA SER A 526 -20.26 -8.69 -21.65
C SER A 526 -20.78 -8.89 -20.23
N SER A 527 -19.85 -9.17 -19.34
CA SER A 527 -20.05 -9.22 -17.89
C SER A 527 -18.69 -9.13 -17.18
N SER A 528 -18.69 -8.96 -15.86
CA SER A 528 -17.46 -9.24 -15.11
C SER A 528 -17.10 -10.72 -15.23
N LEU A 529 -15.81 -11.04 -15.11
CA LEU A 529 -15.35 -12.43 -15.04
C LEU A 529 -16.02 -13.17 -13.89
N HIS A 530 -16.07 -12.55 -12.71
CA HIS A 530 -16.72 -13.11 -11.53
C HIS A 530 -18.20 -13.43 -11.77
N GLN A 531 -18.94 -12.62 -12.53
CA GLN A 531 -20.33 -12.94 -12.86
C GLN A 531 -20.41 -14.19 -13.75
N LEU A 532 -19.54 -14.31 -14.77
CA LEU A 532 -19.49 -15.51 -15.60
C LEU A 532 -19.18 -16.75 -14.75
N LEU A 533 -18.18 -16.66 -13.86
CA LEU A 533 -17.82 -17.78 -12.99
C LEU A 533 -18.98 -18.15 -12.05
N HIS A 534 -19.66 -17.15 -11.49
CA HIS A 534 -20.84 -17.34 -10.65
C HIS A 534 -21.99 -18.03 -11.39
N ASP A 535 -22.25 -17.64 -12.65
CA ASP A 535 -23.24 -18.30 -13.51
C ASP A 535 -22.88 -19.77 -13.73
N TYR A 536 -21.60 -20.10 -13.81
CA TYR A 536 -21.08 -21.48 -13.95
C TYR A 536 -20.91 -22.23 -12.62
N GLY A 537 -21.53 -21.72 -11.54
CA GLY A 537 -21.64 -22.40 -10.25
C GLY A 537 -20.48 -22.14 -9.30
N TRP A 538 -19.49 -21.33 -9.67
CA TRP A 538 -18.42 -20.96 -8.76
C TRP A 538 -18.93 -20.01 -7.67
N ARG A 539 -18.50 -20.25 -6.44
CA ARG A 539 -18.69 -19.43 -5.26
C ARG A 539 -17.35 -19.26 -4.56
N TRP A 540 -17.16 -18.12 -3.92
CA TRP A 540 -15.95 -17.84 -3.18
C TRP A 540 -16.31 -17.21 -1.85
N ARG A 541 -15.83 -17.78 -0.76
CA ARG A 541 -16.15 -17.34 0.60
C ARG A 541 -14.91 -17.26 1.45
N VAL A 542 -14.88 -16.28 2.34
CA VAL A 542 -13.82 -16.20 3.34
C VAL A 542 -14.11 -17.26 4.41
N ASN A 543 -13.17 -18.19 4.60
CA ASN A 543 -13.27 -19.20 5.65
C ASN A 543 -12.80 -18.65 7.00
N GLU A 544 -12.89 -19.46 8.06
CA GLU A 544 -12.51 -19.05 9.41
C GLU A 544 -11.04 -18.61 9.53
N ALA A 545 -10.16 -19.15 8.68
CA ALA A 545 -8.75 -18.77 8.62
C ALA A 545 -8.51 -17.45 7.86
N GLY A 546 -9.54 -16.88 7.23
CA GLY A 546 -9.44 -15.67 6.42
C GLY A 546 -9.06 -15.92 4.95
N SER A 547 -8.87 -17.19 4.55
CA SER A 547 -8.59 -17.54 3.15
C SER A 547 -9.88 -17.53 2.32
N VAL A 548 -9.77 -17.29 1.02
CA VAL A 548 -10.91 -17.34 0.11
C VAL A 548 -11.01 -18.73 -0.50
N ASP A 549 -12.00 -19.50 -0.07
CA ASP A 549 -12.28 -20.84 -0.60
C ASP A 549 -13.15 -20.74 -1.85
N TRP A 550 -12.62 -21.23 -2.97
CA TRP A 550 -13.33 -21.31 -4.25
C TRP A 550 -14.02 -22.67 -4.39
N ILE A 551 -15.34 -22.67 -4.27
CA ILE A 551 -16.19 -23.86 -4.30
C ILE A 551 -17.00 -23.84 -5.58
N LYS A 552 -17.19 -25.02 -6.19
CA LYS A 552 -18.05 -25.16 -7.35
C LYS A 552 -19.31 -25.95 -7.01
N LEU A 553 -20.46 -25.33 -7.25
CA LEU A 553 -21.77 -25.95 -7.18
C LEU A 553 -22.06 -26.78 -8.44
N SER A 554 -22.67 -27.92 -8.24
CA SER A 554 -23.28 -28.75 -9.27
C SER A 554 -24.77 -28.44 -9.39
N PRO A 555 -25.41 -28.60 -10.56
CA PRO A 555 -26.85 -28.46 -10.68
C PRO A 555 -27.57 -29.36 -9.67
N GLY A 556 -28.44 -28.76 -8.84
CA GLY A 556 -29.10 -29.43 -7.71
C GLY A 556 -28.55 -29.05 -6.33
N ASP A 557 -27.33 -28.53 -6.26
CA ASP A 557 -26.75 -28.04 -5.00
C ASP A 557 -27.45 -26.77 -4.54
N VAL A 558 -27.62 -26.62 -3.22
CA VAL A 558 -28.15 -25.40 -2.61
C VAL A 558 -27.00 -24.44 -2.36
N ASP A 559 -27.09 -23.24 -2.93
CA ASP A 559 -26.15 -22.17 -2.64
C ASP A 559 -26.37 -21.69 -1.20
N ALA A 560 -25.42 -21.95 -0.31
CA ALA A 560 -25.58 -21.59 1.09
C ALA A 560 -25.73 -20.07 1.36
N ASP A 561 -25.30 -19.20 0.43
CA ASP A 561 -25.41 -17.74 0.62
C ASP A 561 -26.81 -17.23 0.27
N SER A 562 -27.42 -17.79 -0.79
CA SER A 562 -28.74 -17.36 -1.28
C SER A 562 -29.88 -18.27 -0.85
N GLY A 563 -29.59 -19.49 -0.40
CA GLY A 563 -30.56 -20.55 -0.15
C GLY A 563 -31.22 -21.10 -1.42
N VAL A 564 -30.78 -20.66 -2.60
CA VAL A 564 -31.38 -21.04 -3.89
C VAL A 564 -30.64 -22.23 -4.48
N THR A 565 -31.40 -23.21 -4.97
CA THR A 565 -30.83 -24.34 -5.72
C THR A 565 -30.22 -23.86 -7.03
N TYR A 566 -28.94 -24.15 -7.24
CA TYR A 566 -28.27 -23.89 -8.50
C TYR A 566 -28.83 -24.80 -9.60
N ARG A 567 -29.36 -24.22 -10.68
CA ARG A 567 -30.00 -24.96 -11.78
C ARG A 567 -29.10 -25.14 -13.01
N GLY A 568 -27.84 -24.73 -12.93
CA GLY A 568 -26.94 -24.63 -14.07
C GLY A 568 -26.79 -23.19 -14.57
N PRO A 569 -25.96 -22.98 -15.62
CA PRO A 569 -25.64 -21.65 -16.10
C PRO A 569 -26.82 -20.97 -16.77
N VAL A 570 -27.02 -19.69 -16.44
CA VAL A 570 -28.03 -18.83 -17.08
C VAL A 570 -27.63 -18.50 -18.53
N ARG A 571 -26.32 -18.44 -18.80
CA ARG A 571 -25.75 -18.16 -20.11
C ARG A 571 -25.01 -19.39 -20.63
N GLU A 572 -25.58 -20.03 -21.63
CA GLU A 572 -24.91 -21.13 -22.34
C GLU A 572 -23.74 -20.62 -23.18
N VAL A 573 -22.59 -21.27 -23.02
CA VAL A 573 -21.39 -21.07 -23.83
C VAL A 573 -21.17 -22.34 -24.63
N SER A 574 -21.10 -22.22 -25.95
CA SER A 574 -20.89 -23.34 -26.86
C SER A 574 -19.41 -23.56 -27.16
N ALA A 575 -19.02 -24.76 -27.61
CA ALA A 575 -17.63 -25.07 -27.97
C ALA A 575 -17.05 -24.17 -29.08
N GLY A 576 -17.91 -23.64 -29.95
CA GLY A 576 -17.51 -22.65 -30.96
C GLY A 576 -17.26 -21.25 -30.39
N ASP A 577 -17.76 -20.90 -29.21
CA ASP A 577 -17.69 -19.52 -28.74
C ASP A 577 -16.28 -19.12 -28.28
N ARG A 578 -16.03 -17.81 -28.21
CA ARG A 578 -14.78 -17.23 -27.74
C ARG A 578 -15.03 -16.38 -26.50
N ILE A 579 -14.48 -16.81 -25.37
CA ILE A 579 -14.41 -16.00 -24.15
C ILE A 579 -13.18 -15.09 -24.26
N VAL A 580 -13.38 -13.78 -24.25
CA VAL A 580 -12.30 -12.79 -24.26
C VAL A 580 -12.18 -12.21 -22.86
N VAL A 581 -11.04 -12.41 -22.20
CA VAL A 581 -10.72 -11.71 -20.96
C VAL A 581 -9.98 -10.42 -21.31
N ASP A 582 -10.69 -9.30 -21.26
CA ASP A 582 -10.10 -7.97 -21.41
C ASP A 582 -9.51 -7.48 -20.08
N GLU A 583 -8.51 -6.60 -20.16
CA GLU A 583 -7.67 -6.19 -19.02
C GLU A 583 -7.08 -7.41 -18.26
N ALA A 584 -6.68 -8.45 -19.00
CA ALA A 584 -6.17 -9.71 -18.46
C ALA A 584 -4.91 -9.56 -17.58
N GLY A 585 -4.22 -8.42 -17.62
CA GLY A 585 -3.11 -8.10 -16.71
C GLY A 585 -3.56 -8.12 -15.23
N MET A 586 -4.84 -7.85 -14.96
CA MET A 586 -5.46 -7.92 -13.64
C MET A 586 -6.15 -9.27 -13.35
N LEU A 587 -5.90 -10.31 -14.15
CA LEU A 587 -6.44 -11.65 -13.90
C LEU A 587 -5.66 -12.33 -12.77
N GLU A 588 -6.35 -12.66 -11.67
CA GLU A 588 -5.79 -13.44 -10.57
C GLU A 588 -5.77 -14.95 -10.86
N LEU A 589 -4.84 -15.67 -10.21
CA LEU A 589 -4.64 -17.11 -10.44
C LEU A 589 -5.88 -17.96 -10.10
N GLU A 590 -6.62 -17.59 -9.06
CA GLU A 590 -7.81 -18.30 -8.59
C GLU A 590 -8.94 -18.20 -9.62
N ALA A 591 -9.25 -16.98 -10.08
CA ALA A 591 -10.23 -16.74 -11.14
C ALA A 591 -9.79 -17.37 -12.47
N ALA A 592 -8.49 -17.38 -12.79
CA ALA A 592 -7.96 -18.10 -13.95
C ALA A 592 -8.19 -19.61 -13.85
N ASN A 593 -7.97 -20.21 -12.68
CA ASN A 593 -8.23 -21.63 -12.45
C ASN A 593 -9.71 -21.98 -12.64
N ALA A 594 -10.61 -21.15 -12.12
CA ALA A 594 -12.05 -21.31 -12.28
C ALA A 594 -12.48 -21.13 -13.75
N LEU A 595 -11.90 -20.16 -14.47
CA LEU A 595 -12.14 -19.95 -15.89
C LEU A 595 -11.69 -21.14 -16.74
N LEU A 596 -10.53 -21.72 -16.45
CA LEU A 596 -10.03 -22.91 -17.14
C LEU A 596 -10.94 -24.14 -16.93
N ASP A 597 -11.60 -24.27 -15.78
CA ASP A 597 -12.64 -25.30 -15.58
C ASP A 597 -13.89 -25.03 -16.43
N VAL A 598 -14.33 -23.77 -16.57
CA VAL A 598 -15.44 -23.41 -17.45
C VAL A 598 -15.10 -23.77 -18.90
N ILE A 599 -13.94 -23.34 -19.37
CA ILE A 599 -13.43 -23.62 -20.72
C ILE A 599 -13.36 -25.14 -20.99
N GLY A 600 -12.77 -25.90 -20.05
CA GLY A 600 -12.63 -27.35 -20.21
C GLY A 600 -13.95 -28.09 -20.29
N ARG A 601 -15.04 -27.55 -19.76
CA ARG A 601 -16.38 -28.15 -19.80
C ARG A 601 -17.19 -27.75 -21.03
N THR A 602 -17.07 -26.50 -21.46
CA THR A 602 -17.85 -25.96 -22.59
C THR A 602 -17.17 -26.24 -23.92
N GLY A 603 -15.85 -26.49 -23.92
CA GLY A 603 -15.02 -26.61 -25.11
C GLY A 603 -14.76 -25.28 -25.83
N ALA A 604 -15.15 -24.15 -25.23
CA ALA A 604 -14.99 -22.83 -25.82
C ALA A 604 -13.52 -22.39 -25.87
N GLY A 605 -13.14 -21.57 -26.84
CA GLY A 605 -11.81 -20.95 -26.85
C GLY A 605 -11.72 -19.79 -25.87
N VAL A 606 -10.52 -19.49 -25.38
CA VAL A 606 -10.24 -18.30 -24.57
C VAL A 606 -9.20 -17.40 -25.23
N ALA A 607 -9.41 -16.10 -25.14
CA ALA A 607 -8.41 -15.11 -25.48
C ALA A 607 -8.14 -14.17 -24.31
N LEU A 608 -6.87 -14.01 -23.93
CA LEU A 608 -6.47 -13.00 -22.96
C LEU A 608 -5.98 -11.76 -23.70
N VAL A 609 -6.57 -10.62 -23.40
CA VAL A 609 -6.25 -9.33 -23.99
C VAL A 609 -5.90 -8.36 -22.86
N GLY A 610 -4.72 -7.77 -22.88
CA GLY A 610 -4.28 -6.90 -21.80
C GLY A 610 -2.83 -6.47 -21.92
N ASP A 611 -2.24 -6.05 -20.81
CA ASP A 611 -0.80 -5.78 -20.73
C ASP A 611 -0.28 -6.22 -19.36
N GLN A 612 0.60 -7.22 -19.36
CA GLN A 612 1.24 -7.75 -18.14
C GLN A 612 2.22 -6.76 -17.49
N ARG A 613 2.47 -5.62 -18.13
CA ARG A 613 3.30 -4.52 -17.61
C ARG A 613 2.50 -3.43 -16.87
N GLN A 614 1.16 -3.50 -16.89
CA GLN A 614 0.28 -2.61 -16.11
C GLN A 614 0.08 -3.14 -14.66
N ALA A 615 -0.89 -2.59 -13.93
CA ALA A 615 -1.15 -2.99 -12.55
C ALA A 615 -1.51 -4.49 -12.46
N LEU A 616 -0.88 -5.16 -11.50
CA LEU A 616 -1.12 -6.58 -11.19
C LEU A 616 -2.47 -6.75 -10.46
N PRO A 617 -3.08 -7.94 -10.45
CA PRO A 617 -4.26 -8.18 -9.61
C PRO A 617 -3.96 -7.90 -8.12
N VAL A 618 -5.02 -7.63 -7.36
CA VAL A 618 -4.94 -7.51 -5.88
C VAL A 618 -4.58 -8.87 -5.25
N GLY A 619 -5.12 -9.97 -5.82
CA GLY A 619 -4.78 -11.34 -5.44
C GLY A 619 -3.48 -11.84 -6.07
N HIS A 620 -3.32 -13.17 -6.18
CA HIS A 620 -2.12 -13.75 -6.74
C HIS A 620 -1.97 -13.44 -8.23
N SER A 621 -0.84 -12.82 -8.59
CA SER A 621 -0.52 -12.43 -9.95
C SER A 621 0.16 -13.54 -10.76
N GLY A 622 0.30 -13.30 -12.06
CA GLY A 622 1.03 -14.20 -12.97
C GLY A 622 0.15 -15.03 -13.89
N ALA A 623 -1.18 -14.99 -13.77
CA ALA A 623 -2.07 -15.73 -14.67
C ALA A 623 -1.81 -15.37 -16.15
N MET A 624 -1.89 -14.09 -16.51
CA MET A 624 -1.63 -13.67 -17.90
C MET A 624 -0.22 -14.05 -18.38
N ALA A 625 0.79 -13.96 -17.51
CA ALA A 625 2.16 -14.37 -17.85
C ALA A 625 2.27 -15.89 -18.10
N LEU A 626 1.56 -16.72 -17.32
CA LEU A 626 1.46 -18.17 -17.55
C LEU A 626 0.81 -18.47 -18.90
N PHE A 627 -0.35 -17.86 -19.17
CA PHE A 627 -1.04 -17.99 -20.44
C PHE A 627 -0.15 -17.52 -21.60
N TRP A 628 0.51 -16.38 -21.47
CA TRP A 628 1.44 -15.87 -22.49
C TRP A 628 2.55 -16.87 -22.79
N ARG A 629 3.23 -17.41 -21.77
CA ARG A 629 4.34 -18.34 -21.98
C ARG A 629 3.91 -19.67 -22.62
N ARG A 630 2.72 -20.15 -22.30
CA ARG A 630 2.22 -21.48 -22.68
C ARG A 630 1.21 -21.48 -23.83
N SER A 631 0.75 -20.31 -24.25
CA SER A 631 -0.15 -20.16 -25.40
C SER A 631 0.61 -20.41 -26.71
N PRO A 632 0.04 -21.22 -27.64
CA PRO A 632 0.61 -21.39 -28.97
C PRO A 632 0.47 -20.12 -29.83
N ARG A 633 -0.50 -19.26 -29.53
CA ARG A 633 -0.79 -18.03 -30.28
C ARG A 633 -0.57 -16.81 -29.41
N ARG A 634 0.45 -16.02 -29.75
CA ARG A 634 0.82 -14.78 -29.08
C ARG A 634 0.90 -13.66 -30.09
N VAL A 635 0.24 -12.55 -29.79
CA VAL A 635 0.31 -11.34 -30.60
C VAL A 635 0.68 -10.18 -29.69
N GLU A 636 1.69 -9.41 -30.06
CA GLU A 636 2.07 -8.19 -29.35
C GLU A 636 1.72 -6.98 -30.19
N LEU A 637 0.92 -6.06 -29.65
CA LEU A 637 0.57 -4.80 -30.29
C LEU A 637 1.57 -3.73 -29.86
N THR A 638 2.46 -3.37 -30.78
CA THR A 638 3.59 -2.47 -30.50
C THR A 638 3.34 -1.02 -30.91
N THR A 639 2.42 -0.79 -31.85
CA THR A 639 2.10 0.55 -32.35
C THR A 639 1.09 1.25 -31.45
N ILE A 640 1.44 2.43 -30.93
CA ILE A 640 0.55 3.26 -30.09
C ILE A 640 -0.14 4.33 -30.93
N HIS A 641 -1.46 4.44 -30.80
CA HIS A 641 -2.29 5.41 -31.54
C HIS A 641 -2.86 6.53 -30.66
N ARG A 642 -2.61 6.48 -29.34
CA ARG A 642 -3.25 7.36 -28.33
C ARG A 642 -2.65 8.76 -28.27
N PHE A 643 -1.33 8.86 -28.37
CA PHE A 643 -0.60 10.10 -28.11
C PHE A 643 -0.53 10.95 -29.37
N ARG A 644 -0.65 12.28 -29.20
CA ARG A 644 -0.43 13.23 -30.29
C ARG A 644 1.05 13.36 -30.65
N ASP A 645 1.93 13.19 -29.66
CA ASP A 645 3.38 13.24 -29.83
C ASP A 645 3.95 11.82 -30.09
N PRO A 646 4.51 11.58 -31.29
CA PRO A 646 5.17 10.31 -31.63
C PRO A 646 6.42 10.03 -30.78
N GLU A 647 7.14 11.05 -30.31
CA GLU A 647 8.31 10.86 -29.45
C GLU A 647 7.87 10.34 -28.07
N TRP A 648 6.81 10.92 -27.51
CA TRP A 648 6.21 10.41 -26.28
C TRP A 648 5.72 8.96 -26.43
N ALA A 649 5.16 8.60 -27.59
CA ALA A 649 4.78 7.22 -27.85
C ALA A 649 5.98 6.26 -27.75
N GLN A 650 7.13 6.61 -28.34
CA GLN A 650 8.35 5.81 -28.25
C GLN A 650 8.91 5.76 -26.83
N LEU A 651 8.96 6.91 -26.13
CA LEU A 651 9.41 6.99 -24.74
C LEU A 651 8.52 6.14 -23.82
N SER A 652 7.21 6.14 -24.04
CA SER A 652 6.27 5.32 -23.26
C SER A 652 6.44 3.82 -23.49
N LEU A 653 6.91 3.38 -24.66
CA LEU A 653 7.27 1.97 -24.92
C LEU A 653 8.55 1.57 -24.19
N ARG A 654 9.57 2.44 -24.16
CA ARG A 654 10.77 2.22 -23.35
C ARG A 654 10.46 2.21 -21.86
N LEU A 655 9.57 3.10 -21.40
CA LEU A 655 9.05 3.07 -20.03
C LEU A 655 8.23 1.80 -19.74
N ARG A 656 7.52 1.27 -20.74
CA ARG A 656 6.76 0.02 -20.62
C ARG A 656 7.68 -1.14 -20.30
N GLU A 657 8.87 -1.22 -20.87
CA GLU A 657 9.82 -2.31 -20.61
C GLU A 657 11.24 -1.83 -20.92
N PRO A 658 11.96 -1.27 -19.93
CA PRO A 658 13.34 -0.84 -20.13
C PRO A 658 14.24 -2.04 -20.42
N ASP A 659 15.08 -1.93 -21.44
CA ASP A 659 15.92 -3.05 -21.90
C ASP A 659 17.07 -3.35 -20.91
N SER A 660 17.53 -2.34 -20.19
CA SER A 660 18.66 -2.45 -19.27
C SER A 660 18.65 -1.37 -18.18
N SER A 661 19.57 -1.51 -17.23
CA SER A 661 19.81 -0.43 -16.25
C SER A 661 20.27 0.86 -16.93
N GLU A 662 21.07 0.78 -17.99
CA GLU A 662 21.52 1.96 -18.73
C GLU A 662 20.34 2.65 -19.42
N ASP A 663 19.42 1.87 -20.01
CA ASP A 663 18.20 2.41 -20.62
C ASP A 663 17.30 3.10 -19.59
N MET A 664 17.15 2.56 -18.36
CA MET A 664 16.45 3.26 -17.28
C MET A 664 17.08 4.63 -16.95
N HIS A 665 18.41 4.73 -16.95
CA HIS A 665 19.10 6.00 -16.71
C HIS A 665 18.85 6.97 -17.88
N ALA A 666 18.84 6.48 -19.12
CA ALA A 666 18.55 7.29 -20.30
C ALA A 666 17.11 7.79 -20.31
N ILE A 667 16.12 6.94 -19.98
CA ILE A 667 14.70 7.34 -19.86
C ILE A 667 14.55 8.40 -18.77
N ALA A 668 15.19 8.23 -17.61
CA ALA A 668 15.12 9.20 -16.52
C ALA A 668 15.71 10.58 -16.93
N ASN A 669 16.83 10.61 -17.65
CA ASN A 669 17.38 11.84 -18.20
C ASN A 669 16.40 12.49 -19.19
N GLU A 670 15.85 11.70 -20.12
CA GLU A 670 14.93 12.20 -21.14
C GLU A 670 13.65 12.81 -20.52
N LEU A 671 13.09 12.18 -19.48
CA LEU A 671 11.94 12.73 -18.74
C LEU A 671 12.25 14.09 -18.09
N ILE A 672 13.45 14.23 -17.51
CA ILE A 672 13.89 15.49 -16.88
C ILE A 672 14.13 16.56 -17.94
N GLU A 673 14.90 16.25 -18.98
CA GLU A 673 15.28 17.18 -20.05
C GLU A 673 14.09 17.69 -20.86
N LYS A 674 13.11 16.81 -21.13
CA LYS A 674 11.88 17.16 -21.84
C LYS A 674 10.82 17.82 -20.95
N GLY A 675 11.11 18.05 -19.67
CA GLY A 675 10.24 18.82 -18.77
C GLY A 675 8.97 18.09 -18.31
N HIS A 676 9.03 16.76 -18.24
CA HIS A 676 7.95 15.92 -17.70
C HIS A 676 8.03 15.75 -16.17
N VAL A 677 9.04 16.32 -15.52
CA VAL A 677 9.29 16.20 -14.09
C VAL A 677 9.05 17.53 -13.39
N VAL A 678 8.15 17.52 -12.41
CA VAL A 678 7.89 18.62 -11.49
C VAL A 678 8.62 18.33 -10.18
N LEU A 679 9.68 19.07 -9.92
CA LEU A 679 10.47 18.94 -8.69
C LEU A 679 9.83 19.73 -7.56
N THR A 680 9.77 19.11 -6.38
CA THR A 680 9.28 19.74 -5.15
C THR A 680 10.23 19.44 -3.99
N ASP A 681 10.28 20.36 -3.02
CA ASP A 681 11.17 20.21 -1.87
C ASP A 681 10.66 19.19 -0.85
N ASN A 682 9.36 18.85 -0.91
CA ASN A 682 8.67 18.07 0.12
C ASN A 682 7.30 17.52 -0.31
N ASP A 683 6.82 16.51 0.43
CA ASP A 683 5.50 15.88 0.23
C ASP A 683 4.33 16.88 0.21
N ALA A 684 4.39 17.95 1.01
CA ALA A 684 3.33 18.97 1.01
C ALA A 684 3.35 19.81 -0.28
N GLY A 685 4.55 20.16 -0.76
CA GLY A 685 4.76 20.78 -2.07
C GLY A 685 4.29 19.87 -3.20
N ALA A 686 4.56 18.56 -3.11
CA ALA A 686 4.05 17.59 -4.07
C ALA A 686 2.52 17.55 -4.10
N GLY A 687 1.87 17.51 -2.93
CA GLY A 687 0.41 17.60 -2.83
C GLY A 687 -0.16 18.88 -3.44
N LEU A 688 0.46 20.04 -3.16
CA LEU A 688 0.06 21.31 -3.74
C LEU A 688 0.21 21.33 -5.27
N ALA A 689 1.34 20.84 -5.80
CA ALA A 689 1.55 20.75 -7.24
C ALA A 689 0.47 19.90 -7.94
N MET A 690 0.03 18.82 -7.30
CA MET A 690 -1.06 17.99 -7.82
C MET A 690 -2.42 18.70 -7.78
N VAL A 691 -2.74 19.40 -6.69
CA VAL A 691 -3.95 20.23 -6.59
C VAL A 691 -3.94 21.31 -7.67
N ASP A 692 -2.82 22.01 -7.85
CA ASP A 692 -2.67 23.07 -8.83
C ASP A 692 -2.80 22.58 -10.27
N ALA A 693 -2.23 21.42 -10.60
CA ALA A 693 -2.40 20.81 -11.91
C ALA A 693 -3.88 20.52 -12.25
N TRP A 694 -4.68 20.16 -11.24
CA TRP A 694 -6.13 20.00 -11.42
C TRP A 694 -6.81 21.29 -11.82
N PHE A 695 -6.53 22.40 -11.12
CA PHE A 695 -7.11 23.70 -11.42
C PHE A 695 -6.61 24.26 -12.76
N GLN A 696 -5.35 24.01 -13.12
CA GLN A 696 -4.80 24.40 -14.42
C GLN A 696 -5.52 23.68 -15.57
N ALA A 697 -5.67 22.35 -15.48
CA ALA A 697 -6.38 21.58 -16.50
C ALA A 697 -7.86 21.99 -16.59
N ASN A 698 -8.56 22.05 -15.46
CA ASN A 698 -9.97 22.45 -15.42
C ASN A 698 -10.17 23.90 -15.91
N GLY A 699 -9.22 24.80 -15.66
CA GLY A 699 -9.27 26.19 -16.10
C GLY A 699 -9.23 26.38 -17.63
N VAL A 700 -8.67 25.41 -18.36
CA VAL A 700 -8.67 25.36 -19.83
C VAL A 700 -9.69 24.37 -20.40
N GLY A 701 -10.56 23.80 -19.55
CA GLY A 701 -11.59 22.84 -19.96
C GLY A 701 -11.05 21.43 -20.28
N GLU A 702 -9.84 21.11 -19.84
CA GLU A 702 -9.21 19.81 -20.05
C GLU A 702 -9.43 18.86 -18.86
N THR A 703 -9.49 17.57 -19.16
CA THR A 703 -9.58 16.51 -18.14
C THR A 703 -8.19 16.10 -17.66
N ILE A 704 -8.04 15.80 -16.37
CA ILE A 704 -6.76 15.34 -15.80
C ILE A 704 -6.95 14.16 -14.87
N ALA A 705 -6.09 13.16 -15.01
CA ALA A 705 -5.95 12.05 -14.08
C ALA A 705 -4.85 12.37 -13.06
N LEU A 706 -5.18 12.40 -11.76
CA LEU A 706 -4.21 12.52 -10.68
C LEU A 706 -3.98 11.14 -10.04
N ILE A 707 -2.75 10.63 -10.12
CA ILE A 707 -2.38 9.29 -9.64
C ILE A 707 -1.55 9.42 -8.38
N THR A 708 -1.90 8.67 -7.34
CA THR A 708 -1.21 8.64 -6.03
C THR A 708 -0.79 7.23 -5.65
N ALA A 709 0.20 7.09 -4.77
CA ALA A 709 0.67 5.80 -4.30
C ALA A 709 -0.33 5.15 -3.31
N THR A 710 -0.97 5.96 -2.47
CA THR A 710 -1.86 5.47 -1.41
C THR A 710 -3.27 6.06 -1.44
N HIS A 711 -4.24 5.31 -0.92
CA HIS A 711 -5.61 5.83 -0.74
C HIS A 711 -5.66 7.06 0.19
N ALA A 712 -4.78 7.13 1.20
CA ALA A 712 -4.73 8.27 2.12
C ALA A 712 -4.27 9.56 1.43
N GLU A 713 -3.26 9.48 0.55
CA GLU A 713 -2.82 10.61 -0.28
C GLU A 713 -3.91 11.02 -1.27
N SER A 714 -4.51 10.05 -1.97
CA SER A 714 -5.65 10.26 -2.88
C SER A 714 -6.79 11.04 -2.21
N GLN A 715 -7.12 10.67 -0.98
CA GLN A 715 -8.15 11.32 -0.18
C GLN A 715 -7.74 12.74 0.20
N THR A 716 -6.53 12.92 0.71
CA THR A 716 -6.00 14.23 1.12
C THR A 716 -6.00 15.23 -0.04
N ILE A 717 -5.56 14.80 -1.23
CA ILE A 717 -5.56 15.64 -2.44
C ILE A 717 -7.00 15.95 -2.89
N SER A 718 -7.88 14.96 -2.84
CA SER A 718 -9.29 15.15 -3.25
C SER A 718 -10.03 16.14 -2.35
N GLU A 719 -9.79 16.08 -1.04
CA GLU A 719 -10.35 17.01 -0.07
C GLU A 719 -9.79 18.43 -0.27
N ALA A 720 -8.48 18.57 -0.54
CA ALA A 720 -7.86 19.86 -0.83
C ALA A 720 -8.36 20.50 -2.15
N ILE A 721 -8.69 19.69 -3.16
CA ILE A 721 -9.35 20.17 -4.39
C ILE A 721 -10.76 20.63 -4.07
N GLN A 722 -11.56 19.81 -3.39
CA GLN A 722 -12.93 20.16 -3.01
C GLN A 722 -13.00 21.47 -2.23
N ALA A 723 -12.15 21.61 -1.21
CA ALA A 723 -11.97 22.81 -0.42
C ALA A 723 -11.87 24.09 -1.26
N ARG A 724 -10.96 24.11 -2.23
CA ARG A 724 -10.76 25.26 -3.12
C ARG A 724 -11.94 25.47 -4.06
N ARG A 725 -12.62 24.40 -4.50
CA ARG A 725 -13.85 24.50 -5.30
C ARG A 725 -15.04 25.05 -4.51
N LEU A 726 -15.15 24.72 -3.22
CA LEU A 726 -16.16 25.26 -2.30
C LEU A 726 -15.94 26.77 -2.09
N ALA A 727 -14.69 27.17 -1.83
CA ALA A 727 -14.33 28.58 -1.68
C ALA A 727 -14.59 29.41 -2.96
N ALA A 728 -14.41 28.78 -4.13
CA ALA A 728 -14.73 29.37 -5.43
C ALA A 728 -16.22 29.32 -5.80
N GLY A 729 -17.09 28.74 -4.97
CA GLY A 729 -18.52 28.58 -5.25
C GLY A 729 -18.85 27.60 -6.38
N GLN A 730 -17.87 26.80 -6.83
CA GLN A 730 -18.04 25.80 -7.90
C GLN A 730 -18.72 24.52 -7.41
N VAL A 731 -18.72 24.29 -6.09
CA VAL A 731 -19.45 23.21 -5.42
C VAL A 731 -20.42 23.84 -4.42
N SER A 732 -21.65 23.34 -4.41
CA SER A 732 -22.70 23.82 -3.50
C SER A 732 -23.01 22.76 -2.44
N THR A 733 -22.83 23.14 -1.17
CA THR A 733 -23.19 22.32 0.00
C THR A 733 -24.52 22.71 0.62
N ARG A 734 -25.33 23.56 -0.06
CA ARG A 734 -26.71 23.87 0.37
C ARG A 734 -27.54 22.60 0.55
N ARG A 735 -27.32 21.62 -0.33
CA ARG A 735 -27.73 20.23 -0.15
C ARG A 735 -26.48 19.38 -0.22
N LYS A 736 -26.30 18.49 0.75
CA LYS A 736 -25.11 17.66 0.90
C LYS A 736 -25.48 16.30 1.48
N PHE A 737 -24.66 15.29 1.21
CA PHE A 737 -24.68 14.03 1.94
C PHE A 737 -23.30 13.74 2.51
N ILE A 738 -23.26 12.82 3.48
CA ILE A 738 -22.00 12.35 4.08
C ILE A 738 -21.68 11.03 3.38
N GLY A 739 -20.61 11.00 2.59
CA GLY A 739 -20.10 9.82 1.91
C GLY A 739 -19.24 8.94 2.82
N GLN A 740 -18.58 7.95 2.20
CA GLN A 740 -17.68 7.03 2.86
C GLN A 740 -16.58 7.81 3.58
N ALA A 741 -16.16 7.29 4.73
CA ALA A 741 -15.17 7.96 5.55
C ALA A 741 -15.59 9.42 5.78
N GLY A 742 -16.86 9.64 6.15
CA GLY A 742 -17.42 10.90 6.63
C GLY A 742 -17.22 12.12 5.72
N GLN A 743 -16.99 11.94 4.42
CA GLN A 743 -16.71 13.04 3.49
C GLN A 743 -17.98 13.83 3.20
N VAL A 744 -17.93 15.16 3.35
CA VAL A 744 -19.07 16.01 3.00
C VAL A 744 -19.06 16.19 1.48
N ILE A 745 -20.11 15.74 0.80
CA ILE A 745 -20.21 15.80 -0.66
C ILE A 745 -21.40 16.66 -1.07
N GLY A 746 -21.15 17.63 -1.95
CA GLY A 746 -22.13 18.59 -2.46
C GLY A 746 -22.44 18.43 -3.95
N ILE A 747 -23.30 19.31 -4.46
CA ILE A 747 -23.62 19.39 -5.89
C ILE A 747 -22.43 19.99 -6.63
N GLY A 748 -22.02 19.34 -7.73
CA GLY A 748 -20.86 19.70 -8.54
C GLY A 748 -19.58 18.91 -8.21
N ASP A 749 -19.58 18.12 -7.14
CA ASP A 749 -18.44 17.28 -6.77
C ASP A 749 -18.23 16.11 -7.75
N ILE A 750 -16.95 15.76 -7.93
CA ILE A 750 -16.54 14.54 -8.61
C ILE A 750 -16.39 13.45 -7.55
N VAL A 751 -17.10 12.34 -7.76
CA VAL A 751 -17.18 11.21 -6.82
C VAL A 751 -16.95 9.90 -7.53
N GLN A 752 -16.59 8.86 -6.77
CA GLN A 752 -16.43 7.51 -7.29
C GLN A 752 -17.22 6.52 -6.42
N THR A 753 -17.86 5.56 -7.06
CA THR A 753 -18.59 4.46 -6.40
C THR A 753 -17.63 3.33 -6.02
N ARG A 754 -17.81 2.70 -4.85
CA ARG A 754 -16.92 1.67 -4.28
C ARG A 754 -17.55 0.26 -4.22
N ARG A 755 -18.83 0.17 -4.60
CA ARG A 755 -19.58 -1.07 -4.70
C ARG A 755 -20.37 -1.07 -6.01
N ASN A 756 -20.70 -2.25 -6.52
CA ASN A 756 -21.68 -2.38 -7.59
C ASN A 756 -23.08 -2.34 -6.96
N ASP A 757 -24.03 -1.68 -7.61
CA ASP A 757 -25.44 -1.82 -7.30
C ASP A 757 -26.22 -2.04 -8.60
N SER A 758 -26.73 -3.28 -8.75
CA SER A 758 -27.46 -3.70 -9.94
C SER A 758 -28.82 -3.02 -10.07
N THR A 759 -29.44 -2.61 -8.96
CA THR A 759 -30.76 -1.98 -8.95
C THR A 759 -30.68 -0.58 -9.53
N THR A 760 -29.66 0.18 -9.12
CA THR A 760 -29.44 1.53 -9.63
C THR A 760 -28.58 1.54 -10.89
N GLY A 761 -27.83 0.47 -11.18
CA GLY A 761 -26.99 0.37 -12.38
C GLY A 761 -25.68 1.15 -12.26
N VAL A 762 -25.18 1.38 -11.05
CA VAL A 762 -23.85 1.95 -10.80
C VAL A 762 -22.81 0.84 -10.65
N ASP A 763 -21.65 1.03 -11.28
CA ASP A 763 -20.53 0.10 -11.22
C ASP A 763 -19.45 0.59 -10.23
N ASN A 764 -18.74 -0.34 -9.60
CA ASN A 764 -17.61 -0.06 -8.74
C ASN A 764 -16.47 0.58 -9.54
N ARG A 765 -15.82 1.58 -8.95
CA ARG A 765 -14.75 2.43 -9.53
C ARG A 765 -15.20 3.32 -10.68
N GLN A 766 -16.51 3.49 -10.88
CA GLN A 766 -17.01 4.46 -11.86
C GLN A 766 -16.97 5.87 -11.28
N SER A 767 -16.50 6.83 -12.09
CA SER A 767 -16.40 8.25 -11.73
C SER A 767 -17.65 9.00 -12.19
N TRP A 768 -18.16 9.85 -11.32
CA TRP A 768 -19.43 10.56 -11.47
C TRP A 768 -19.29 12.02 -11.07
N THR A 769 -20.14 12.88 -11.62
CA THR A 769 -20.41 14.22 -11.11
C THR A 769 -21.77 14.25 -10.41
N VAL A 770 -21.82 14.79 -9.20
CA VAL A 770 -23.07 14.99 -8.46
C VAL A 770 -23.88 16.12 -9.11
N LYS A 771 -25.00 15.79 -9.74
CA LYS A 771 -25.86 16.78 -10.42
C LYS A 771 -26.96 17.34 -9.52
N LYS A 772 -27.55 16.51 -8.67
CA LYS A 772 -28.66 16.90 -7.79
C LYS A 772 -28.70 16.05 -6.54
N ILE A 773 -29.04 16.67 -5.42
CA ILE A 773 -29.37 15.98 -4.17
C ILE A 773 -30.80 16.38 -3.81
N THR A 774 -31.68 15.39 -3.63
CA THR A 774 -33.12 15.59 -3.46
C THR A 774 -33.54 15.45 -1.99
N ASP A 775 -34.68 16.04 -1.61
CA ASP A 775 -35.16 16.01 -0.22
C ASP A 775 -35.75 14.65 0.18
N ASP A 776 -36.16 13.85 -0.81
CA ASP A 776 -36.65 12.48 -0.65
C ASP A 776 -35.53 11.45 -0.48
N GLY A 777 -34.27 11.89 -0.28
CA GLY A 777 -33.15 11.01 0.09
C GLY A 777 -32.45 10.35 -1.09
N TYR A 778 -32.34 11.02 -2.23
CA TYR A 778 -31.62 10.50 -3.41
C TYR A 778 -30.54 11.45 -3.92
N VAL A 779 -29.55 10.85 -4.58
CA VAL A 779 -28.44 11.53 -5.25
C VAL A 779 -28.48 11.17 -6.73
N VAL A 780 -28.49 12.19 -7.59
CA VAL A 780 -28.42 12.05 -9.03
C VAL A 780 -26.98 12.27 -9.49
N LEU A 781 -26.42 11.23 -10.09
CA LEU A 781 -25.06 11.16 -10.61
C LEU A 781 -25.10 11.17 -12.13
N ALA A 782 -24.17 11.89 -12.77
CA ALA A 782 -23.92 11.77 -14.21
C ALA A 782 -22.49 11.27 -14.43
N ALA A 783 -22.28 10.31 -15.33
CA ALA A 783 -20.95 9.79 -15.58
C ALA A 783 -20.02 10.90 -16.10
N ALA A 784 -18.75 10.86 -15.69
CA ALA A 784 -17.78 11.87 -16.10
C ALA A 784 -17.46 11.82 -17.61
N GLU A 785 -17.46 10.62 -18.18
CA GLU A 785 -17.13 10.37 -19.60
C GLU A 785 -18.35 10.53 -20.54
N ASP A 786 -19.56 10.35 -20.01
CA ASP A 786 -20.82 10.46 -20.75
C ASP A 786 -21.89 11.10 -19.87
N SER A 787 -22.13 12.39 -20.08
CA SER A 787 -23.11 13.16 -19.30
C SER A 787 -24.57 12.72 -19.50
N SER A 788 -24.85 11.90 -20.54
CA SER A 788 -26.17 11.29 -20.75
C SER A 788 -26.39 10.06 -19.87
N ASP A 789 -25.30 9.45 -19.37
CA ASP A 789 -25.37 8.31 -18.45
C ASP A 789 -25.66 8.81 -17.02
N VAL A 790 -26.96 8.96 -16.73
CA VAL A 790 -27.45 9.43 -15.43
C VAL A 790 -27.93 8.26 -14.57
N ARG A 791 -27.57 8.28 -13.29
CA ARG A 791 -27.96 7.29 -12.28
C ARG A 791 -28.53 7.96 -11.04
N ARG A 792 -29.54 7.34 -10.44
CA ARG A 792 -30.16 7.80 -9.19
C ARG A 792 -29.89 6.75 -8.11
N ILE A 793 -29.17 7.14 -7.07
CA ILE A 793 -28.85 6.29 -5.92
C ILE A 793 -29.50 6.85 -4.65
N SER A 794 -29.71 6.01 -3.63
CA SER A 794 -30.17 6.47 -2.32
C SER A 794 -29.03 7.15 -1.56
N THR A 795 -29.36 8.05 -0.63
CA THR A 795 -28.39 8.65 0.30
C THR A 795 -27.76 7.61 1.22
N SER A 796 -28.46 6.52 1.55
CA SER A 796 -27.90 5.41 2.32
C SER A 796 -26.77 4.70 1.57
N TYR A 797 -26.99 4.35 0.31
CA TYR A 797 -25.95 3.78 -0.54
C TYR A 797 -24.79 4.75 -0.71
N ALA A 798 -25.10 6.03 -0.93
CA ALA A 798 -24.08 7.07 -1.09
C ALA A 798 -23.20 7.21 0.17
N ALA A 799 -23.78 7.08 1.36
CA ALA A 799 -23.05 7.18 2.61
C ALA A 799 -22.02 6.06 2.81
N ASP A 800 -22.37 4.83 2.41
CA ASP A 800 -21.50 3.68 2.63
C ASP A 800 -20.51 3.44 1.49
N HIS A 801 -20.85 3.89 0.27
CA HIS A 801 -20.22 3.39 -0.95
C HIS A 801 -19.81 4.48 -1.95
N VAL A 802 -19.88 5.77 -1.59
CA VAL A 802 -19.42 6.89 -2.44
C VAL A 802 -18.38 7.73 -1.70
N HIS A 803 -17.27 8.02 -2.37
CA HIS A 803 -16.20 8.91 -1.88
C HIS A 803 -15.80 9.94 -2.93
N LEU A 804 -15.04 10.97 -2.56
CA LEU A 804 -14.50 11.96 -3.52
C LEU A 804 -13.55 11.27 -4.52
N GLY A 805 -13.61 11.71 -5.78
CA GLY A 805 -12.94 11.05 -6.91
C GLY A 805 -12.00 11.95 -7.72
N TYR A 806 -11.48 13.04 -7.16
CA TYR A 806 -10.59 13.97 -7.88
C TYR A 806 -9.19 13.40 -8.13
N ALA A 807 -8.68 12.60 -7.20
CA ALA A 807 -7.47 11.82 -7.34
C ALA A 807 -7.76 10.35 -7.07
N SER A 808 -6.93 9.45 -7.61
CA SER A 808 -7.06 8.02 -7.34
C SER A 808 -5.70 7.32 -7.30
N THR A 809 -5.69 6.07 -6.83
CA THR A 809 -4.53 5.16 -6.97
C THR A 809 -4.46 4.60 -8.39
N VAL A 810 -3.35 3.96 -8.78
CA VAL A 810 -3.18 3.31 -10.10
C VAL A 810 -4.39 2.47 -10.55
N TYR A 811 -4.99 1.70 -9.64
CA TYR A 811 -6.17 0.86 -9.91
C TYR A 811 -7.45 1.64 -10.25
N GLY A 812 -7.54 2.90 -9.84
CA GLY A 812 -8.71 3.75 -10.05
C GLY A 812 -8.76 4.34 -11.45
N VAL A 813 -7.60 4.60 -12.06
CA VAL A 813 -7.45 5.20 -13.39
C VAL A 813 -7.17 4.19 -14.51
N GLN A 814 -7.07 2.90 -14.18
CA GLN A 814 -6.81 1.88 -15.20
C GLN A 814 -7.96 1.82 -16.22
N GLY A 815 -7.61 1.74 -17.50
CA GLY A 815 -8.54 1.85 -18.62
C GLY A 815 -9.03 3.27 -18.92
N GLU A 816 -8.80 4.24 -18.04
CA GLU A 816 -9.20 5.64 -18.27
C GLU A 816 -8.28 6.34 -19.28
N THR A 817 -8.83 7.33 -19.99
CA THR A 817 -8.07 8.20 -20.90
C THR A 817 -8.53 9.65 -20.73
N THR A 818 -7.59 10.51 -20.34
CA THR A 818 -7.80 11.95 -20.06
C THR A 818 -6.95 12.80 -21.01
N ASP A 819 -7.10 14.12 -20.98
CA ASP A 819 -6.24 15.03 -21.74
C ASP A 819 -4.84 15.10 -21.12
N ARG A 820 -4.78 15.20 -19.80
CA ARG A 820 -3.54 15.22 -19.02
C ARG A 820 -3.49 14.12 -17.97
N SER A 821 -2.29 13.81 -17.49
CA SER A 821 -2.12 13.02 -16.28
C SER A 821 -0.92 13.47 -15.48
N LEU A 822 -1.03 13.36 -14.16
CA LEU A 822 0.03 13.69 -13.23
C LEU A 822 0.20 12.58 -12.21
N VAL A 823 1.42 12.06 -12.13
CA VAL A 823 1.81 11.00 -11.19
C VAL A 823 2.45 11.62 -9.96
N GLY A 824 1.91 11.32 -8.78
CA GLY A 824 2.49 11.72 -7.50
C GLY A 824 3.70 10.88 -7.09
N PRO A 825 4.43 11.30 -6.04
CA PRO A 825 5.62 10.60 -5.56
C PRO A 825 5.29 9.21 -4.99
N GLY A 826 6.29 8.33 -4.97
CA GLY A 826 6.21 7.04 -4.27
C GLY A 826 5.40 5.94 -4.95
N VAL A 827 4.95 6.13 -6.20
CA VAL A 827 4.34 5.05 -6.99
C VAL A 827 5.37 4.02 -7.43
N ASP A 828 4.95 2.78 -7.63
CA ASP A 828 5.80 1.73 -8.21
C ASP A 828 5.88 1.84 -9.74
N ALA A 829 6.67 0.97 -10.38
CA ALA A 829 6.87 0.97 -11.83
C ALA A 829 5.56 0.79 -12.62
N ALA A 830 4.59 0.04 -12.09
CA ALA A 830 3.29 -0.13 -12.73
C ALA A 830 2.46 1.15 -12.60
N GLY A 831 2.45 1.79 -11.42
CA GLY A 831 1.84 3.10 -11.18
C GLY A 831 2.44 4.20 -12.05
N LEU A 832 3.77 4.20 -12.20
CA LEU A 832 4.50 5.12 -13.08
C LEU A 832 4.08 4.93 -14.54
N TYR A 833 4.16 3.69 -15.06
CA TYR A 833 3.80 3.39 -16.45
C TYR A 833 2.32 3.64 -16.76
N VAL A 834 1.42 3.16 -15.91
CA VAL A 834 -0.03 3.38 -16.07
C VAL A 834 -0.33 4.87 -15.98
N GLY A 835 0.20 5.56 -14.97
CA GLY A 835 -0.01 6.99 -14.76
C GLY A 835 0.44 7.83 -15.95
N LEU A 836 1.67 7.63 -16.43
CA LEU A 836 2.25 8.35 -17.56
C LEU A 836 1.69 7.95 -18.94
N THR A 837 0.68 7.08 -18.97
CA THR A 837 -0.02 6.69 -20.21
C THR A 837 -1.48 7.10 -20.23
N ARG A 838 -2.01 7.78 -19.20
CA ARG A 838 -3.43 8.17 -19.15
C ARG A 838 -3.74 9.41 -20.00
N GLY A 839 -2.83 10.40 -20.03
CA GLY A 839 -3.01 11.66 -20.75
C GLY A 839 -2.72 11.54 -22.26
N ARG A 840 -3.65 12.01 -23.11
CA ARG A 840 -3.46 12.08 -24.57
C ARG A 840 -2.49 13.18 -25.00
N GLN A 841 -2.44 14.28 -24.24
CA GLN A 841 -1.73 15.50 -24.61
C GLN A 841 -0.46 15.71 -23.80
N ARG A 842 -0.54 15.55 -22.47
CA ARG A 842 0.60 15.77 -21.58
C ARG A 842 0.56 14.82 -20.38
N ASN A 843 1.72 14.28 -20.03
CA ASN A 843 1.89 13.35 -18.93
C ASN A 843 3.10 13.82 -18.12
N ASP A 844 2.91 14.08 -16.83
CA ASP A 844 3.95 14.61 -15.96
C ASP A 844 4.06 13.78 -14.67
N ILE A 845 5.18 13.90 -13.96
CA ILE A 845 5.43 13.29 -12.65
C ILE A 845 5.90 14.34 -11.65
N VAL A 846 5.43 14.24 -10.40
CA VAL A 846 5.88 15.03 -9.27
C VAL A 846 6.83 14.22 -8.42
N LEU A 847 8.04 14.75 -8.19
CA LEU A 847 9.06 14.11 -7.36
C LEU A 847 9.43 14.99 -6.17
N VAL A 848 9.78 14.34 -5.06
CA VAL A 848 10.26 15.01 -3.84
C VAL A 848 11.79 14.88 -3.81
N ALA A 849 12.44 15.71 -4.61
CA ALA A 849 13.88 15.64 -4.84
C ALA A 849 14.53 17.03 -4.80
N PRO A 850 15.56 17.25 -3.96
CA PRO A 850 16.20 18.56 -3.82
C PRO A 850 17.12 18.92 -5.00
N THR A 851 17.48 17.95 -5.84
CA THR A 851 18.39 18.14 -6.99
C THR A 851 17.95 17.28 -8.18
N PRO A 852 18.30 17.67 -9.42
CA PRO A 852 18.06 16.83 -10.60
C PRO A 852 18.70 15.44 -10.51
N SER A 853 19.86 15.32 -9.87
CA SER A 853 20.53 14.02 -9.67
C SER A 853 19.77 13.11 -8.69
N ALA A 854 19.17 13.69 -7.64
CA ALA A 854 18.29 12.94 -6.74
C ALA A 854 17.01 12.50 -7.47
N ALA A 855 16.42 13.38 -8.28
CA ALA A 855 15.24 13.07 -9.10
C ALA A 855 15.52 11.95 -10.10
N HIS A 856 16.69 11.98 -10.75
CA HIS A 856 17.16 10.92 -11.64
C HIS A 856 17.24 9.57 -10.93
N SER A 857 17.86 9.54 -9.75
CA SER A 857 18.01 8.32 -8.95
C SER A 857 16.65 7.76 -8.52
N GLU A 858 15.73 8.63 -8.10
CA GLU A 858 14.36 8.26 -7.72
C GLU A 858 13.59 7.69 -8.91
N LEU A 859 13.67 8.30 -10.10
CA LEU A 859 13.05 7.78 -11.32
C LEU A 859 13.56 6.39 -11.69
N VAL A 860 14.88 6.18 -11.63
CA VAL A 860 15.48 4.86 -11.90
C VAL A 860 14.99 3.83 -10.89
N GLU A 861 14.87 4.17 -9.61
CA GLU A 861 14.32 3.28 -8.59
C GLU A 861 12.84 2.96 -8.87
N MET A 862 12.03 3.97 -9.22
CA MET A 862 10.61 3.80 -9.56
C MET A 862 10.40 2.93 -10.80
N MET A 863 11.31 2.94 -11.78
CA MET A 863 11.22 2.09 -12.99
C MET A 863 11.56 0.61 -12.72
N GLN A 864 12.21 0.28 -11.61
CA GLN A 864 12.59 -1.09 -11.31
C GLN A 864 11.37 -1.97 -11.04
N ARG A 865 11.23 -3.03 -11.82
CA ARG A 865 10.17 -4.03 -11.65
C ARG A 865 10.66 -5.27 -10.96
N GLN A 866 9.84 -5.78 -10.06
CA GLN A 866 9.99 -7.15 -9.60
C GLN A 866 9.62 -8.10 -10.76
N PRO A 867 10.40 -9.19 -10.96
CA PRO A 867 10.04 -10.19 -11.94
C PRO A 867 8.71 -10.84 -11.55
N ILE A 868 7.83 -11.05 -12.53
CA ILE A 868 6.61 -11.83 -12.33
C ILE A 868 7.04 -13.27 -12.03
N GLU A 869 6.60 -13.81 -10.89
CA GLU A 869 6.91 -15.17 -10.46
C GLU A 869 5.77 -16.11 -10.84
N GLU A 870 5.50 -16.27 -12.13
CA GLU A 870 4.27 -16.94 -12.58
C GLU A 870 4.25 -18.46 -12.39
N THR A 871 5.41 -19.10 -12.22
CA THR A 871 5.55 -20.53 -11.93
C THR A 871 6.25 -20.77 -10.59
N LEU A 872 6.11 -21.99 -10.05
CA LEU A 872 6.87 -22.41 -8.87
C LEU A 872 8.39 -22.33 -9.11
N GLU A 873 8.87 -22.69 -10.31
CA GLU A 873 10.28 -22.59 -10.69
C GLU A 873 10.80 -21.15 -10.68
N LYS A 874 10.01 -20.20 -11.19
CA LYS A 874 10.35 -18.77 -11.11
C LYS A 874 10.38 -18.29 -9.67
N SER A 875 9.44 -18.73 -8.83
CA SER A 875 9.48 -18.43 -7.40
C SER A 875 10.72 -19.00 -6.71
N ARG A 876 11.13 -20.23 -7.04
CA ARG A 876 12.40 -20.81 -6.54
C ARG A 876 13.61 -20.01 -7.03
N SER A 877 13.64 -19.62 -8.31
CA SER A 877 14.73 -18.81 -8.85
C SER A 877 14.83 -17.43 -8.20
N ALA A 878 13.70 -16.77 -7.94
CA ALA A 878 13.65 -15.49 -7.26
C ALA A 878 14.10 -15.61 -5.80
N ALA A 879 13.65 -16.65 -5.10
CA ALA A 879 14.12 -16.99 -3.75
C ALA A 879 15.64 -17.18 -3.72
N SER A 880 16.19 -17.99 -4.63
CA SER A 880 17.62 -18.23 -4.73
C SER A 880 18.43 -16.99 -5.13
N GLN A 881 17.87 -16.07 -5.93
CA GLN A 881 18.52 -14.81 -6.24
C GLN A 881 18.55 -13.88 -5.03
N GLU A 882 17.45 -13.81 -4.28
CA GLU A 882 17.37 -13.03 -3.05
C GLU A 882 18.32 -13.58 -1.98
N PHE A 883 18.35 -14.91 -1.80
CA PHE A 883 19.29 -15.59 -0.90
C PHE A 883 20.75 -15.31 -1.26
N ARG A 884 21.13 -15.36 -2.55
CA ARG A 884 22.48 -15.02 -3.00
C ARG A 884 22.87 -13.55 -2.77
N ARG A 885 21.89 -12.65 -2.70
CA ARG A 885 22.10 -11.23 -2.42
C ARG A 885 22.09 -10.92 -0.93
N ALA A 886 21.48 -11.79 -0.13
CA ALA A 886 21.46 -11.66 1.31
C ALA A 886 22.88 -11.81 1.86
N ALA A 887 23.22 -11.00 2.87
CA ALA A 887 24.49 -11.12 3.53
C ALA A 887 24.57 -12.47 4.26
N THR A 888 25.71 -13.15 4.16
CA THR A 888 25.95 -14.47 4.78
C THR A 888 26.69 -14.31 6.10
N LEU A 889 26.45 -15.22 7.05
CA LEU A 889 27.22 -15.28 8.29
C LEU A 889 28.71 -15.47 8.01
N HIS A 890 29.56 -14.93 8.88
CA HIS A 890 31.00 -15.07 8.76
C HIS A 890 31.39 -16.57 8.83
N PRO A 891 32.22 -17.11 7.90
CA PRO A 891 32.57 -18.54 7.87
C PRO A 891 33.31 -19.11 9.10
N SER A 892 33.55 -18.29 10.13
CA SER A 892 34.32 -18.65 11.33
C SER A 892 33.46 -18.94 12.56
N ALA A 893 32.12 -18.94 12.45
CA ALA A 893 31.22 -19.10 13.60
C ALA A 893 30.72 -20.55 13.85
N THR A 894 31.09 -21.53 13.03
CA THR A 894 30.69 -22.93 13.22
C THR A 894 31.84 -23.79 13.77
N GLY A 895 31.91 -23.93 15.10
CA GLY A 895 32.57 -25.06 15.76
C GLY A 895 33.29 -24.73 17.08
N PRO A 896 33.07 -25.51 18.17
CA PRO A 896 33.88 -25.38 19.38
C PRO A 896 35.29 -25.89 19.11
N ALA A 897 36.28 -25.23 19.71
CA ALA A 897 37.69 -25.61 19.64
C ALA A 897 37.89 -27.07 20.06
N GLN A 898 38.04 -27.98 19.08
CA GLN A 898 38.66 -29.27 19.33
C GLN A 898 40.16 -29.04 19.48
N SER A 899 40.63 -29.13 20.72
CA SER A 899 42.04 -29.32 21.03
C SER A 899 42.57 -30.54 20.27
N SER A 900 43.42 -30.32 19.25
CA SER A 900 44.24 -31.37 18.68
C SER A 900 45.48 -31.58 19.55
N PRO A 901 45.82 -32.82 19.93
CA PRO A 901 47.04 -33.11 20.67
C PRO A 901 48.26 -32.99 19.76
N ASP A 902 49.34 -32.51 20.36
CA ASP A 902 50.73 -32.46 19.91
C ASP A 902 51.10 -33.48 18.80
N GLN A 903 51.43 -32.99 17.60
CA GLN A 903 52.35 -33.65 16.70
C GLN A 903 53.35 -32.63 16.14
N ARG A 904 54.47 -32.49 16.86
CA ARG A 904 55.69 -31.86 16.34
C ARG A 904 56.24 -32.72 15.20
N GLY A 905 56.26 -32.14 14.00
CA GLY A 905 57.16 -32.60 12.95
C GLY A 905 58.62 -32.38 13.35
N ARG A 906 59.43 -33.44 13.29
CA ARG A 906 60.85 -33.36 12.96
C ARG A 906 61.10 -34.28 11.79
N ALA A 907 61.31 -33.69 10.62
CA ALA A 907 61.95 -34.35 9.50
C ALA A 907 63.46 -34.47 9.79
N ALA A 908 64.05 -35.64 9.57
CA ALA A 908 65.25 -35.80 8.74
C ALA A 908 65.78 -37.26 8.75
N SER A 909 66.11 -37.70 7.54
CA SER A 909 67.28 -38.48 7.13
C SER A 909 67.38 -40.01 7.34
N ILE A 910 67.45 -40.69 6.18
CA ILE A 910 68.55 -41.56 5.71
C ILE A 910 68.66 -42.99 6.29
N GLN A 911 68.67 -43.93 5.31
CA GLN A 911 69.29 -45.27 5.24
C GLN A 911 68.57 -46.53 5.79
N ARG A 912 68.34 -47.41 4.80
CA ARG A 912 68.10 -48.87 4.78
C ARG A 912 66.70 -49.36 5.09
#